data_AF-A0A1X7A9J7-F1
#
_entry.id   AF-A0A1X7A9J7-F1
#
_cell.length_a   1.000
_cell.length_b   1.000
_cell.length_c   1.000
_cell.angle_alpha   90.00
_cell.angle_beta   90.00
_cell.angle_gamma   90.00
#
_symmetry.space_group_name_H-M   'P 1'
#
loop_
_entity.id
_entity.type
_entity.pdbx_description
1 polymer ?
#
loop_
_entity_poly.entity_id
_entity_poly.type
_entity_poly.pdbx_seq_one_letter_code
_entity_poly.pdbx_strand_id
1 'polypeptide(L)'
;MTDKRNAAAEMSGDNTRSHVLDLNYKHLIPHRLDTFRKAGVDILIGEREGYGFKDVNGKEYLDFHLNGGTYNFGHRHPEFIAALQQGLEKYDLGNHHFPSGPRAELAEALVAAAPGDMPYVSYASGGSEAVDLAIKVARQTTGRRAIVAFDCAYHGRSGLSGAAGDASTAEYFLSDNPEVFLKVPFNDLDALERVQSTGQVAAALIETIPATAGFMPPDPGYLPGVAELCRKYGTLYIADEVQTGLMRTGKLWGSQTFGIEPDLLVTGKGLSGGIYPSAALLMADRCSTYLKEFGWGHLSTFGGSELGCLVGQKVIEMAQRPEVSENVANLSAYFETSLAELQSRHPHLETVHQTGLVIGLKTSYADGGVILMKELVERGVWAIFAGFDMSALQFKPGVLLDMETAKKGMERLDDALSAMKDLPVPKAEARPKTAIAASVPKIDVSDEVTKDMERAVDAHLRDQEFHPLKTLGQGEICVTVAFPDDNPVAAFKRLPPFPSRAHAEAYLETVNDYISKLREAGCPVVPTEGRITETAQGGVALYLCQPMAKKEQLVSNVLHAATPDADHPVLNAVLETTKNAINPQLGIDAQVSNWVWLDGKVMQIDVSTPMMRTAAGKELLDLDIVLQPYPAIMRPFLRRFVAPELLKSYYDLRENCIDLLGNLNREGMPQWIEPALIASNRLLPADAQITREEVDEAYKKDAGSYEFIYRLKLVNAWWMRNVRRTVYPFILSKPEKR
;
A
#
# COMPACT_ATOMS: atom_id res chain seq x y z
N MET A 1 39.44 17.69 29.49
CA MET A 1 38.16 17.33 28.83
C MET A 1 37.30 16.47 29.77
N THR A 2 37.07 16.95 30.99
CA THR A 2 36.56 16.14 32.11
C THR A 2 35.35 16.74 32.81
N ASP A 3 34.64 17.70 32.18
CA ASP A 3 33.52 18.41 32.81
C ASP A 3 32.16 18.22 32.13
N LYS A 4 32.03 17.37 31.11
CA LYS A 4 30.73 17.11 30.46
C LYS A 4 30.05 15.80 30.85
N ARG A 5 30.70 14.92 31.61
CA ARG A 5 30.12 13.61 32.01
C ARG A 5 29.37 13.64 33.34
N ASN A 6 29.55 14.67 34.17
CA ASN A 6 28.85 14.79 35.47
C ASN A 6 27.57 15.64 35.42
N ALA A 7 27.29 16.35 34.33
CA ALA A 7 26.05 17.13 34.20
C ALA A 7 24.79 16.28 33.94
N ALA A 8 24.94 15.00 33.61
CA ALA A 8 23.83 14.08 33.36
C ALA A 8 23.31 13.36 34.63
N ALA A 9 23.97 13.53 35.77
CA ALA A 9 23.65 12.80 36.99
C ALA A 9 22.64 13.52 37.93
N GLU A 10 22.27 14.77 37.65
CA GLU A 10 21.32 15.55 38.45
C GLU A 10 20.22 16.20 37.58
N MET A 11 19.72 15.45 36.60
CA MET A 11 18.53 15.82 35.85
C MET A 11 17.34 15.07 36.45
N SER A 12 16.33 15.82 36.94
CA SER A 12 15.03 15.25 37.34
C SER A 12 14.49 14.32 36.24
N GLY A 13 13.72 13.29 36.60
CA GLY A 13 13.29 12.23 35.67
C GLY A 13 12.68 12.73 34.34
N ASP A 14 11.94 13.84 34.38
CA ASP A 14 11.38 14.50 33.19
C ASP A 14 12.43 15.04 32.22
N ASN A 15 13.54 15.56 32.74
CA ASN A 15 14.60 16.18 31.94
C ASN A 15 15.43 15.10 31.21
N THR A 16 15.56 13.90 31.80
CA THR A 16 16.19 12.73 31.16
C THR A 16 15.30 12.14 30.05
N ARG A 17 13.99 11.99 30.28
CA ARG A 17 13.05 11.50 29.25
C ARG A 17 13.00 12.42 28.05
N SER A 18 12.80 13.72 28.28
CA SER A 18 12.75 14.71 27.18
C SER A 18 14.03 14.69 26.35
N HIS A 19 15.19 14.64 27.02
CA HIS A 19 16.47 14.59 26.33
C HIS A 19 16.62 13.35 25.44
N VAL A 20 16.22 12.16 25.92
CA VAL A 20 16.28 10.93 25.11
C VAL A 20 15.33 10.99 23.92
N LEU A 21 14.12 11.52 24.10
CA LEU A 21 13.16 11.69 23.01
C LEU A 21 13.65 12.69 21.97
N ASP A 22 14.29 13.77 22.39
CA ASP A 22 14.90 14.76 21.49
C ASP A 22 16.04 14.15 20.68
N LEU A 23 16.89 13.32 21.30
CA LEU A 23 17.94 12.58 20.59
C LEU A 23 17.33 11.63 19.55
N ASN A 24 16.28 10.89 19.90
CA ASN A 24 15.62 9.98 18.96
C ASN A 24 14.97 10.73 17.79
N TYR A 25 14.32 11.86 18.06
CA TYR A 25 13.71 12.68 17.02
C TYR A 25 14.78 13.29 16.10
N LYS A 26 15.85 13.84 16.68
CA LYS A 26 16.91 14.51 15.93
C LYS A 26 17.80 13.56 15.15
N HIS A 27 18.06 12.36 15.66
CA HIS A 27 19.14 11.51 15.17
C HIS A 27 18.74 10.08 14.79
N LEU A 28 17.51 9.63 15.04
CA LEU A 28 17.16 8.22 14.83
C LEU A 28 15.86 8.01 14.04
N ILE A 29 14.69 8.38 14.60
CA ILE A 29 13.37 7.96 14.09
C ILE A 29 12.28 9.04 14.25
N PRO A 30 12.45 10.27 13.71
CA PRO A 30 11.49 11.37 13.90
C PRO A 30 10.06 11.01 13.50
N HIS A 31 9.86 10.52 12.27
CA HIS A 31 8.53 10.22 11.76
C HIS A 31 7.82 9.08 12.51
N ARG A 32 8.59 8.09 12.99
CA ARG A 32 8.03 6.98 13.78
C ARG A 32 7.54 7.47 15.14
N LEU A 33 8.30 8.36 15.78
CA LEU A 33 7.88 9.00 17.02
C LEU A 33 6.59 9.80 16.83
N ASP A 34 6.51 10.60 15.76
CA ASP A 34 5.29 11.36 15.45
C ASP A 34 4.07 10.45 15.26
N THR A 35 4.27 9.33 14.55
CA THR A 35 3.20 8.36 14.29
C THR A 35 2.68 7.72 15.58
N PHE A 36 3.57 7.22 16.43
CA PHE A 36 3.17 6.62 17.71
C PHE A 36 2.53 7.64 18.66
N ARG A 37 3.08 8.86 18.74
CA ARG A 37 2.48 9.94 19.55
C ARG A 37 1.07 10.30 19.07
N LYS A 38 0.86 10.42 17.76
CA LYS A 38 -0.48 10.64 17.18
C LYS A 38 -1.45 9.51 17.48
N ALA A 39 -0.96 8.28 17.57
CA ALA A 39 -1.74 7.11 17.96
C ALA A 39 -1.99 7.01 19.48
N GLY A 40 -1.51 7.96 20.28
CA GLY A 40 -1.61 7.93 21.75
C GLY A 40 -0.63 6.96 22.43
N VAL A 41 0.40 6.52 21.71
CA VAL A 41 1.45 5.63 22.22
C VAL A 41 2.71 6.45 22.44
N ASP A 42 2.95 6.89 23.68
CA ASP A 42 4.18 7.62 24.06
C ASP A 42 5.01 6.78 25.04
N ILE A 43 5.47 5.62 24.59
CA ILE A 43 6.29 4.70 25.40
C ILE A 43 7.77 4.95 25.12
N LEU A 44 8.53 5.25 26.17
CA LEU A 44 10.00 5.16 26.15
C LEU A 44 10.41 3.99 27.05
N ILE A 45 10.80 2.88 26.41
CA ILE A 45 11.08 1.61 27.10
C ILE A 45 12.31 1.73 28.02
N GLY A 46 12.19 1.22 29.24
CA GLY A 46 13.24 1.15 30.25
C GLY A 46 13.61 -0.30 30.58
N GLU A 47 13.58 -0.63 31.87
CA GLU A 47 13.89 -1.94 32.42
C GLU A 47 12.91 -3.01 31.92
N ARG A 48 13.41 -4.24 31.71
CA ARG A 48 12.64 -5.33 31.11
C ARG A 48 13.15 -6.68 31.56
N GLU A 49 12.23 -7.60 31.84
CA GLU A 49 12.52 -8.94 32.35
C GLU A 49 11.32 -9.85 32.06
N GLY A 50 11.58 -11.10 31.71
CA GLY A 50 10.52 -12.07 31.41
C GLY A 50 9.59 -11.55 30.32
N TYR A 51 8.28 -11.56 30.56
CA TYR A 51 7.28 -11.07 29.60
C TYR A 51 6.73 -9.69 29.94
N GLY A 52 7.56 -8.83 30.56
CA GLY A 52 7.16 -7.46 30.87
C GLY A 52 8.30 -6.45 30.80
N PHE A 53 7.92 -5.18 30.77
CA PHE A 53 8.85 -4.06 30.86
C PHE A 53 8.22 -2.85 31.57
N LYS A 54 9.08 -1.97 32.08
CA LYS A 54 8.73 -0.66 32.61
C LYS A 54 9.13 0.40 31.60
N ASP A 55 8.29 1.40 31.40
CA ASP A 55 8.74 2.62 30.75
C ASP A 55 9.58 3.47 31.72
N VAL A 56 10.24 4.51 31.22
CA VAL A 56 11.05 5.41 32.05
C VAL A 56 10.25 6.18 33.12
N ASN A 57 8.92 6.21 33.01
CA ASN A 57 8.03 6.83 33.99
C ASN A 57 7.57 5.82 35.06
N GLY A 58 7.99 4.56 34.95
CA GLY A 58 7.64 3.47 35.87
C GLY A 58 6.34 2.75 35.55
N LYS A 59 5.65 3.06 34.43
CA LYS A 59 4.46 2.32 34.00
C LYS A 59 4.86 0.93 33.53
N GLU A 60 4.22 -0.09 34.09
CA GLU A 60 4.47 -1.50 33.79
C GLU A 60 3.60 -1.99 32.63
N TYR A 61 4.22 -2.77 31.75
CA TYR A 61 3.59 -3.36 30.57
C TYR A 61 3.83 -4.87 30.53
N LEU A 62 2.78 -5.63 30.27
CA LEU A 62 2.90 -7.00 29.78
C LEU A 62 3.22 -6.96 28.28
N ASP A 63 4.27 -7.66 27.85
CA ASP A 63 4.69 -7.69 26.45
C ASP A 63 4.09 -8.89 25.71
N PHE A 64 3.03 -8.63 24.95
CA PHE A 64 2.40 -9.56 24.02
C PHE A 64 2.74 -9.21 22.55
N HIS A 65 3.72 -8.33 22.33
CA HIS A 65 4.27 -8.06 21.00
C HIS A 65 5.52 -8.91 20.73
N LEU A 66 6.35 -9.09 21.77
CA LEU A 66 7.62 -9.83 21.78
C LEU A 66 8.61 -9.40 20.70
N ASN A 67 8.54 -8.14 20.27
CA ASN A 67 9.34 -7.58 19.18
C ASN A 67 9.35 -8.49 17.93
N GLY A 68 8.16 -8.86 17.47
CA GLY A 68 7.96 -9.74 16.32
C GLY A 68 8.33 -11.21 16.55
N GLY A 69 8.55 -11.65 17.80
CA GLY A 69 9.01 -13.00 18.15
C GLY A 69 10.48 -13.09 18.55
N THR A 70 11.18 -11.94 18.65
CA THR A 70 12.56 -11.88 19.15
C THR A 70 12.65 -12.34 20.61
N TYR A 71 11.69 -11.93 21.44
CA TYR A 71 11.62 -12.27 22.86
C TYR A 71 10.73 -13.50 23.11
N ASN A 72 10.85 -14.52 22.26
CA ASN A 72 10.04 -15.74 22.34
C ASN A 72 10.10 -16.39 23.75
N PHE A 73 11.30 -16.42 24.34
CA PHE A 73 11.59 -16.92 25.69
C PHE A 73 11.67 -15.80 26.74
N GLY A 74 11.13 -14.62 26.44
CA GLY A 74 11.15 -13.46 27.33
C GLY A 74 12.40 -12.59 27.20
N HIS A 75 12.31 -11.41 27.80
CA HIS A 75 13.39 -10.44 27.94
C HIS A 75 14.44 -10.94 28.92
N ARG A 76 15.71 -10.80 28.53
CA ARG A 76 16.87 -11.03 29.42
C ARG A 76 16.88 -12.43 30.06
N HIS A 77 16.50 -13.48 29.31
CA HIS A 77 16.44 -14.83 29.87
C HIS A 77 17.80 -15.25 30.50
N PRO A 78 17.83 -15.66 31.78
CA PRO A 78 19.08 -15.87 32.52
C PRO A 78 20.03 -16.88 31.87
N GLU A 79 19.50 -17.98 31.34
CA GLU A 79 20.33 -19.02 30.68
C GLU A 79 21.01 -18.51 29.41
N PHE A 80 20.38 -17.60 28.66
CA PHE A 80 20.97 -17.04 27.44
C PHE A 80 22.04 -16.00 27.75
N ILE A 81 21.81 -15.19 28.80
CA ILE A 81 22.81 -14.26 29.32
C ILE A 81 24.02 -15.05 29.85
N ALA A 82 23.79 -16.12 30.61
CA ALA A 82 24.86 -16.98 31.11
C ALA A 82 25.66 -17.61 29.96
N ALA A 83 25.00 -18.12 28.92
CA ALA A 83 25.67 -18.66 27.73
C ALA A 83 26.57 -17.61 27.06
N LEU A 84 26.08 -16.37 26.90
CA LEU A 84 26.87 -15.28 26.36
C LEU A 84 28.07 -14.91 27.26
N GLN A 85 27.85 -14.77 28.56
CA GLN A 85 28.88 -14.42 29.54
C GLN A 85 29.99 -15.46 29.61
N GLN A 86 29.64 -16.74 29.68
CA GLN A 86 30.59 -17.85 29.65
C GLN A 86 31.33 -17.89 28.30
N GLY A 87 30.62 -17.65 27.20
CA GLY A 87 31.23 -17.54 25.88
C GLY A 87 32.33 -16.49 25.80
N LEU A 88 32.11 -15.32 26.41
CA LEU A 88 33.08 -14.20 26.44
C LEU A 88 34.38 -14.51 27.20
N GLU A 89 34.41 -15.56 28.03
CA GLU A 89 35.66 -15.99 28.69
C GLU A 89 36.67 -16.56 27.69
N LYS A 90 36.21 -17.01 26.52
CA LYS A 90 37.03 -17.72 25.52
C LYS A 90 36.90 -17.17 24.11
N TYR A 91 35.74 -16.67 23.72
CA TYR A 91 35.40 -16.31 22.35
C TYR A 91 35.06 -14.82 22.24
N ASP A 92 35.30 -14.27 21.05
CA ASP A 92 34.75 -12.97 20.63
C ASP A 92 33.77 -13.19 19.45
N LEU A 93 33.66 -12.24 18.53
CA LEU A 93 32.86 -12.43 17.31
C LEU A 93 33.33 -13.64 16.47
N GLY A 94 34.60 -14.00 16.59
CA GLY A 94 35.29 -14.98 15.78
C GLY A 94 35.66 -14.43 14.40
N ASN A 95 36.18 -15.32 13.54
CA ASN A 95 36.54 -14.99 12.16
C ASN A 95 35.80 -15.90 11.19
N HIS A 96 34.98 -15.33 10.31
CA HIS A 96 34.15 -16.06 9.35
C HIS A 96 34.96 -16.83 8.28
N HIS A 97 36.27 -16.60 8.16
CA HIS A 97 37.13 -17.35 7.23
C HIS A 97 37.55 -18.73 7.75
N PHE A 98 37.54 -18.93 9.07
CA PHE A 98 38.08 -20.14 9.69
C PHE A 98 36.99 -21.01 10.33
N PRO A 99 37.20 -22.33 10.42
CA PRO A 99 36.33 -23.23 11.17
C PRO A 99 36.19 -22.80 12.63
N SER A 100 35.03 -23.07 13.22
CA SER A 100 34.70 -22.71 14.59
C SER A 100 33.85 -23.80 15.23
N GLY A 101 34.20 -24.18 16.46
CA GLY A 101 33.45 -25.15 17.27
C GLY A 101 32.00 -24.70 17.49
N PRO A 102 31.75 -23.52 18.08
CA PRO A 102 30.39 -23.00 18.28
C PRO A 102 29.54 -22.97 17.00
N ARG A 103 30.11 -22.60 15.85
CA ARG A 103 29.39 -22.62 14.56
C ARG A 103 29.00 -24.03 14.13
N ALA A 104 29.91 -24.99 14.29
CA ALA A 104 29.67 -26.38 13.95
C ALA A 104 28.63 -27.03 14.87
N GLU A 105 28.71 -26.78 16.17
CA GLU A 105 27.80 -27.32 17.19
C GLU A 105 26.37 -26.78 17.03
N LEU A 106 26.21 -25.47 16.76
CA LEU A 106 24.88 -24.94 16.44
C LEU A 106 24.36 -25.52 15.12
N ALA A 107 25.22 -25.72 14.12
CA ALA A 107 24.79 -26.27 12.84
C ALA A 107 24.29 -27.70 13.03
N GLU A 108 25.01 -28.53 13.79
CA GLU A 108 24.59 -29.88 14.18
C GLU A 108 23.22 -29.86 14.89
N ALA A 109 23.04 -28.97 15.87
CA ALA A 109 21.78 -28.86 16.60
C ALA A 109 20.60 -28.44 15.68
N LEU A 110 20.83 -27.52 14.75
CA LEU A 110 19.81 -27.08 13.78
C LEU A 110 19.46 -28.18 12.77
N VAL A 111 20.47 -28.90 12.25
CA VAL A 111 20.28 -30.04 11.34
C VAL A 111 19.48 -31.15 12.02
N ALA A 112 19.83 -31.51 13.25
CA ALA A 112 19.10 -32.53 14.02
C ALA A 112 17.65 -32.14 14.31
N ALA A 113 17.37 -30.83 14.39
CA ALA A 113 16.05 -30.27 14.65
C ALA A 113 15.19 -30.05 13.38
N ALA A 114 15.74 -30.21 12.18
CA ALA A 114 15.08 -29.84 10.93
C ALA A 114 13.81 -30.68 10.65
N PRO A 115 12.81 -30.13 9.92
CA PRO A 115 11.59 -30.86 9.53
C PRO A 115 11.82 -32.00 8.51
N GLY A 116 13.01 -32.12 7.92
CA GLY A 116 13.37 -33.11 6.91
C GLY A 116 14.90 -33.20 6.75
N ASP A 117 15.38 -33.81 5.66
CA ASP A 117 16.83 -33.97 5.42
C ASP A 117 17.47 -32.65 4.93
N MET A 118 17.95 -31.85 5.88
CA MET A 118 18.61 -30.56 5.65
C MET A 118 20.02 -30.54 6.26
N PRO A 119 21.02 -31.20 5.65
CA PRO A 119 22.33 -31.43 6.27
C PRO A 119 23.24 -30.19 6.34
N TYR A 120 22.82 -29.05 5.79
CA TYR A 120 23.67 -27.85 5.70
C TYR A 120 23.01 -26.62 6.31
N VAL A 121 23.85 -25.80 6.94
CA VAL A 121 23.46 -24.52 7.54
C VAL A 121 24.37 -23.42 7.03
N SER A 122 23.80 -22.23 6.78
CA SER A 122 24.56 -21.00 6.63
C SER A 122 23.96 -19.91 7.49
N TYR A 123 24.82 -19.06 8.04
CA TYR A 123 24.43 -18.08 9.04
C TYR A 123 24.38 -16.67 8.47
N ALA A 124 23.51 -15.86 9.07
CA ALA A 124 23.35 -14.44 8.80
C ALA A 124 23.18 -13.70 10.14
N SER A 125 23.28 -12.36 10.13
CA SER A 125 23.07 -11.55 11.34
C SER A 125 21.59 -11.23 11.59
N GLY A 126 20.73 -11.37 10.58
CA GLY A 126 19.30 -11.13 10.70
C GLY A 126 18.48 -11.86 9.65
N GLY A 127 17.17 -11.94 9.88
CA GLY A 127 16.23 -12.69 9.02
C GLY A 127 16.25 -12.24 7.56
N SER A 128 16.23 -10.91 7.30
CA SER A 128 16.27 -10.38 5.93
C SER A 128 17.50 -10.84 5.14
N GLU A 129 18.67 -10.90 5.78
CA GLU A 129 19.92 -11.37 5.16
C GLU A 129 19.90 -12.89 4.92
N ALA A 130 19.29 -13.66 5.84
CA ALA A 130 19.09 -15.09 5.63
C ALA A 130 18.10 -15.38 4.48
N VAL A 131 17.06 -14.55 4.31
CA VAL A 131 16.18 -14.61 3.13
C VAL A 131 16.91 -14.22 1.84
N ASP A 132 17.72 -13.16 1.85
CA ASP A 132 18.54 -12.78 0.68
C ASP A 132 19.43 -13.95 0.24
N LEU A 133 20.04 -14.64 1.22
CA LEU A 133 20.81 -15.86 0.95
C LEU A 133 19.92 -16.97 0.38
N ALA A 134 18.75 -17.23 0.96
CA ALA A 134 17.83 -18.25 0.46
C ALA A 134 17.42 -18.01 -1.00
N ILE A 135 17.14 -16.76 -1.37
CA ILE A 135 16.85 -16.36 -2.76
C ILE A 135 18.05 -16.61 -3.67
N LYS A 136 19.27 -16.24 -3.24
CA LYS A 136 20.50 -16.50 -4.01
C LYS A 136 20.71 -17.99 -4.25
N VAL A 137 20.56 -18.80 -3.20
CA VAL A 137 20.70 -20.26 -3.24
C VAL A 137 19.66 -20.86 -4.18
N ALA A 138 18.40 -20.42 -4.09
CA ALA A 138 17.34 -20.93 -4.95
C ALA A 138 17.58 -20.63 -6.43
N ARG A 139 18.02 -19.40 -6.75
CA ARG A 139 18.37 -19.01 -8.12
C ARG A 139 19.55 -19.80 -8.66
N GLN A 140 20.60 -19.98 -7.84
CA GLN A 140 21.76 -20.77 -8.25
C GLN A 140 21.40 -22.24 -8.48
N THR A 141 20.60 -22.82 -7.60
CA THR A 141 20.19 -24.23 -7.67
C THR A 141 19.33 -24.51 -8.91
N THR A 142 18.40 -23.61 -9.24
CA THR A 142 17.44 -23.82 -10.34
C THR A 142 17.88 -23.22 -11.67
N GLY A 143 18.83 -22.29 -11.68
CA GLY A 143 19.17 -21.47 -12.84
C GLY A 143 18.10 -20.45 -13.24
N ARG A 144 17.05 -20.29 -12.43
CA ARG A 144 15.90 -19.42 -12.69
C ARG A 144 16.01 -18.15 -11.86
N ARG A 145 15.37 -17.05 -12.30
CA ARG A 145 15.43 -15.76 -11.58
C ARG A 145 14.20 -15.47 -10.74
N ALA A 146 13.02 -15.87 -11.19
CA ALA A 146 11.78 -15.40 -10.58
C ALA A 146 11.55 -16.05 -9.20
N ILE A 147 11.05 -15.26 -8.26
CA ILE A 147 10.62 -15.69 -6.93
C ILE A 147 9.15 -15.34 -6.83
N VAL A 148 8.32 -16.29 -6.41
CA VAL A 148 6.90 -16.03 -6.13
C VAL A 148 6.68 -15.99 -4.63
N ALA A 149 5.98 -14.97 -4.15
CA ALA A 149 5.57 -14.79 -2.77
C ALA A 149 4.13 -14.31 -2.73
N PHE A 150 3.53 -14.26 -1.54
CA PHE A 150 2.19 -13.71 -1.39
C PHE A 150 2.19 -12.19 -1.43
N ASP A 151 1.07 -11.61 -1.86
CA ASP A 151 0.86 -10.16 -1.93
C ASP A 151 1.01 -9.48 -0.55
N CYS A 152 0.59 -10.15 0.52
CA CYS A 152 0.66 -9.69 1.89
C CYS A 152 1.89 -10.19 2.68
N ALA A 153 2.93 -10.69 1.98
CA ALA A 153 4.09 -11.28 2.63
C ALA A 153 5.12 -10.25 3.13
N TYR A 154 5.73 -10.53 4.28
CA TYR A 154 6.86 -9.81 4.85
C TYR A 154 8.05 -10.76 5.06
N HIS A 155 9.09 -10.57 4.26
CA HIS A 155 10.32 -11.38 4.33
C HIS A 155 11.54 -10.58 4.82
N GLY A 156 11.33 -9.37 5.32
CA GLY A 156 12.39 -8.45 5.71
C GLY A 156 12.39 -7.18 4.88
N ARG A 157 13.48 -6.42 4.98
CA ARG A 157 13.66 -5.12 4.29
C ARG A 157 15.05 -4.95 3.66
N SER A 158 15.82 -6.02 3.51
CA SER A 158 17.08 -5.97 2.74
C SER A 158 16.79 -6.20 1.25
N GLY A 159 17.76 -5.94 0.38
CA GLY A 159 17.51 -5.76 -1.06
C GLY A 159 16.60 -6.81 -1.74
N LEU A 160 16.91 -8.11 -1.63
CA LEU A 160 16.10 -9.16 -2.30
C LEU A 160 14.88 -9.55 -1.47
N SER A 161 15.03 -9.64 -0.16
CA SER A 161 13.97 -10.02 0.79
C SER A 161 12.85 -8.98 0.86
N GLY A 162 13.20 -7.70 0.83
CA GLY A 162 12.29 -6.57 0.74
C GLY A 162 11.56 -6.54 -0.61
N ALA A 163 12.27 -6.75 -1.71
CA ALA A 163 11.67 -6.82 -3.05
C ALA A 163 10.72 -8.03 -3.20
N ALA A 164 11.02 -9.14 -2.51
CA ALA A 164 10.15 -10.31 -2.46
C ALA A 164 8.97 -10.16 -1.48
N GLY A 165 8.96 -9.15 -0.60
CA GLY A 165 7.88 -8.82 0.33
C GLY A 165 6.89 -7.80 -0.25
N ASP A 166 6.13 -7.11 0.60
CA ASP A 166 5.17 -6.08 0.18
C ASP A 166 5.78 -5.02 -0.77
N ALA A 167 5.05 -4.75 -1.85
CA ALA A 167 5.52 -3.91 -2.94
C ALA A 167 5.72 -2.44 -2.51
N SER A 168 4.93 -1.93 -1.56
CA SER A 168 4.98 -0.50 -1.19
C SER A 168 6.34 -0.08 -0.63
N THR A 169 6.98 -0.94 0.17
CA THR A 169 8.30 -0.66 0.72
C THR A 169 9.37 -0.77 -0.36
N ALA A 170 9.28 -1.79 -1.22
CA ALA A 170 10.25 -1.99 -2.29
C ALA A 170 10.22 -0.83 -3.29
N GLU A 171 9.03 -0.36 -3.67
CA GLU A 171 8.77 0.80 -4.55
C GLU A 171 9.31 2.10 -3.94
N TYR A 172 9.04 2.34 -2.65
CA TYR A 172 9.55 3.53 -1.95
C TYR A 172 11.08 3.64 -2.01
N PHE A 173 11.79 2.51 -1.97
CA PHE A 173 13.25 2.45 -2.04
C PHE A 173 13.79 2.13 -3.45
N LEU A 174 12.94 2.12 -4.49
CA LEU A 174 13.31 1.81 -5.88
C LEU A 174 14.05 0.47 -6.01
N SER A 175 13.61 -0.53 -5.25
CA SER A 175 14.20 -1.87 -5.17
C SER A 175 13.27 -2.95 -5.72
N ASP A 176 12.06 -2.58 -6.13
CA ASP A 176 11.10 -3.48 -6.74
C ASP A 176 11.58 -3.97 -8.11
N ASN A 177 11.14 -5.18 -8.46
CA ASN A 177 11.35 -5.76 -9.78
C ASN A 177 10.19 -6.74 -10.07
N PRO A 178 9.04 -6.25 -10.55
CA PRO A 178 7.82 -7.05 -10.67
C PRO A 178 7.92 -8.18 -11.70
N GLU A 179 8.87 -8.13 -12.63
CA GLU A 179 9.12 -9.23 -13.58
C GLU A 179 9.77 -10.44 -12.91
N VAL A 180 10.45 -10.21 -11.79
CA VAL A 180 11.25 -11.22 -11.08
C VAL A 180 10.67 -11.55 -9.71
N PHE A 181 10.01 -10.62 -9.04
CA PHE A 181 9.34 -10.83 -7.77
C PHE A 181 7.83 -10.84 -7.99
N LEU A 182 7.32 -12.05 -8.24
CA LEU A 182 5.94 -12.32 -8.59
C LEU A 182 5.07 -12.42 -7.34
N LYS A 183 3.85 -11.92 -7.43
CA LYS A 183 2.87 -11.89 -6.34
C LYS A 183 1.63 -12.67 -6.70
N VAL A 184 1.18 -13.52 -5.77
CA VAL A 184 -0.09 -14.25 -5.87
C VAL A 184 -0.90 -14.09 -4.59
N PRO A 185 -2.23 -14.18 -4.64
CA PRO A 185 -3.05 -14.15 -3.44
C PRO A 185 -2.71 -15.32 -2.50
N PHE A 186 -2.71 -15.05 -1.18
CA PHE A 186 -2.64 -16.11 -0.17
C PHE A 186 -3.85 -17.05 -0.27
N ASN A 187 -3.66 -18.34 0.02
CA ASN A 187 -4.67 -19.40 -0.13
C ASN A 187 -5.18 -19.66 -1.58
N ASP A 188 -4.54 -19.12 -2.62
CA ASP A 188 -4.88 -19.39 -4.03
C ASP A 188 -3.84 -20.29 -4.73
N LEU A 189 -4.10 -21.61 -4.73
CA LEU A 189 -3.22 -22.58 -5.41
C LEU A 189 -3.26 -22.46 -6.94
N ASP A 190 -4.39 -22.06 -7.52
CA ASP A 190 -4.52 -21.92 -8.97
C ASP A 190 -3.67 -20.74 -9.47
N ALA A 191 -3.63 -19.63 -8.74
CA ALA A 191 -2.75 -18.50 -9.05
C ALA A 191 -1.27 -18.89 -8.94
N LEU A 192 -0.91 -19.62 -7.89
CA LEU A 192 0.44 -20.12 -7.73
C LEU A 192 0.83 -21.07 -8.88
N GLU A 193 -0.06 -22.00 -9.24
CA GLU A 193 0.17 -22.94 -10.34
C GLU A 193 0.34 -22.21 -11.68
N ARG A 194 -0.52 -21.22 -11.99
CA ARG A 194 -0.39 -20.40 -13.21
C ARG A 194 1.00 -19.80 -13.33
N VAL A 195 1.52 -19.24 -12.24
CA VAL A 195 2.86 -18.62 -12.21
C VAL A 195 3.97 -19.67 -12.32
N GLN A 196 3.91 -20.77 -11.56
CA GLN A 196 4.94 -21.81 -11.59
C GLN A 196 4.99 -22.57 -12.93
N SER A 197 3.84 -22.74 -13.60
CA SER A 197 3.73 -23.44 -14.89
C SER A 197 4.51 -22.79 -16.03
N THR A 198 4.90 -21.52 -15.87
CA THR A 198 5.80 -20.82 -16.81
C THR A 198 7.21 -21.42 -16.87
N GLY A 199 7.59 -22.21 -15.86
CA GLY A 199 8.93 -22.79 -15.74
C GLY A 199 10.04 -21.78 -15.40
N GLN A 200 9.70 -20.52 -15.11
CA GLN A 200 10.66 -19.44 -14.82
C GLN A 200 10.87 -19.19 -13.32
N VAL A 201 10.10 -19.85 -12.46
CA VAL A 201 10.10 -19.62 -11.01
C VAL A 201 11.14 -20.51 -10.32
N ALA A 202 12.10 -19.85 -9.67
CA ALA A 202 13.16 -20.47 -8.88
C ALA A 202 12.65 -20.98 -7.54
N ALA A 203 11.86 -20.18 -6.83
CA ALA A 203 11.29 -20.57 -5.54
C ALA A 203 9.94 -19.91 -5.26
N ALA A 204 9.10 -20.65 -4.52
CA ALA A 204 8.01 -20.09 -3.73
C ALA A 204 8.56 -19.74 -2.34
N LEU A 205 8.51 -18.46 -1.97
CA LEU A 205 8.96 -17.94 -0.68
C LEU A 205 7.72 -17.72 0.20
N ILE A 206 7.61 -18.50 1.27
CA ILE A 206 6.37 -18.67 2.02
C ILE A 206 6.60 -18.40 3.50
N GLU A 207 5.96 -17.36 4.04
CA GLU A 207 5.69 -17.30 5.47
C GLU A 207 4.70 -18.41 5.81
N THR A 208 5.05 -19.31 6.74
CA THR A 208 4.17 -20.42 7.12
C THR A 208 2.80 -19.90 7.61
N ILE A 209 2.81 -18.77 8.33
CA ILE A 209 1.63 -18.00 8.70
C ILE A 209 1.99 -16.51 8.54
N PRO A 210 1.38 -15.77 7.60
CA PRO A 210 1.70 -14.37 7.35
C PRO A 210 1.39 -13.47 8.55
N ALA A 211 2.43 -12.91 9.18
CA ALA A 211 2.25 -12.20 10.44
C ALA A 211 1.68 -10.80 10.28
N THR A 212 2.18 -10.07 9.27
CA THR A 212 1.78 -8.70 8.96
C THR A 212 0.38 -8.62 8.35
N ALA A 213 -0.18 -9.75 7.89
CA ALA A 213 -1.56 -9.88 7.42
C ALA A 213 -2.54 -10.31 8.53
N GLY A 214 -2.13 -10.26 9.81
CA GLY A 214 -3.00 -10.55 10.95
C GLY A 214 -2.99 -12.01 11.41
N PHE A 215 -1.93 -12.76 11.09
CA PHE A 215 -1.78 -14.17 11.47
C PHE A 215 -2.90 -15.09 10.96
N MET A 216 -3.41 -14.81 9.77
CA MET A 216 -4.37 -15.70 9.10
C MET A 216 -3.72 -17.08 8.88
N PRO A 217 -4.27 -18.17 9.46
CA PRO A 217 -3.74 -19.51 9.21
C PRO A 217 -3.99 -19.90 7.75
N PRO A 218 -3.11 -20.71 7.15
CA PRO A 218 -3.34 -21.25 5.82
C PRO A 218 -4.59 -22.15 5.82
N ASP A 219 -5.31 -22.16 4.70
CA ASP A 219 -6.46 -23.04 4.55
C ASP A 219 -6.04 -24.53 4.60
N PRO A 220 -6.91 -25.44 5.06
CA PRO A 220 -6.60 -26.87 5.07
C PRO A 220 -6.12 -27.37 3.71
N GLY A 221 -4.94 -27.99 3.68
CA GLY A 221 -4.34 -28.52 2.45
C GLY A 221 -3.59 -27.50 1.59
N TYR A 222 -3.65 -26.20 1.91
CA TYR A 222 -2.98 -25.15 1.12
C TYR A 222 -1.46 -25.36 1.04
N LEU A 223 -0.76 -25.35 2.18
CA LEU A 223 0.70 -25.47 2.18
C LEU A 223 1.21 -26.82 1.67
N PRO A 224 0.57 -27.97 1.95
CA PRO A 224 0.85 -29.22 1.24
C PRO A 224 0.71 -29.10 -0.28
N GLY A 225 -0.34 -28.41 -0.76
CA GLY A 225 -0.54 -28.12 -2.18
C GLY A 225 0.57 -27.24 -2.78
N VAL A 226 1.04 -26.23 -2.05
CA VAL A 226 2.21 -25.42 -2.45
C VAL A 226 3.45 -26.31 -2.63
N ALA A 227 3.71 -27.20 -1.67
CA ALA A 227 4.84 -28.14 -1.75
C ALA A 227 4.71 -29.12 -2.92
N GLU A 228 3.50 -29.58 -3.24
CA GLU A 228 3.24 -30.41 -4.41
C GLU A 228 3.51 -29.66 -5.72
N LEU A 229 3.04 -28.41 -5.85
CA LEU A 229 3.28 -27.56 -7.02
C LEU A 229 4.78 -27.29 -7.21
N CYS A 230 5.48 -26.95 -6.12
CA CYS A 230 6.94 -26.79 -6.12
C CYS A 230 7.64 -28.03 -6.71
N ARG A 231 7.28 -29.22 -6.23
CA ARG A 231 7.81 -30.49 -6.75
C ARG A 231 7.46 -30.70 -8.22
N LYS A 232 6.21 -30.42 -8.63
CA LYS A 232 5.70 -30.60 -9.99
C LYS A 232 6.44 -29.74 -11.01
N TYR A 233 6.73 -28.48 -10.69
CA TYR A 233 7.34 -27.52 -11.62
C TYR A 233 8.85 -27.32 -11.42
N GLY A 234 9.46 -28.04 -10.48
CA GLY A 234 10.88 -27.90 -10.14
C GLY A 234 11.20 -26.52 -9.52
N THR A 235 10.22 -25.92 -8.87
CA THR A 235 10.36 -24.69 -8.08
C THR A 235 10.69 -25.10 -6.65
N LEU A 236 11.64 -24.41 -6.01
CA LEU A 236 12.00 -24.72 -4.62
C LEU A 236 11.00 -24.15 -3.64
N TYR A 237 10.78 -24.83 -2.52
CA TYR A 237 10.00 -24.30 -1.40
C TYR A 237 10.94 -23.66 -0.37
N ILE A 238 10.81 -22.35 -0.15
CA ILE A 238 11.48 -21.64 0.95
C ILE A 238 10.46 -21.37 2.07
N ALA A 239 10.63 -22.03 3.21
CA ALA A 239 9.87 -21.74 4.42
C ALA A 239 10.53 -20.59 5.18
N ASP A 240 9.88 -19.43 5.19
CA ASP A 240 10.23 -18.35 6.10
C ASP A 240 9.57 -18.62 7.47
N GLU A 241 10.41 -19.10 8.38
CA GLU A 241 10.05 -19.51 9.74
C GLU A 241 10.62 -18.56 10.79
N VAL A 242 11.03 -17.36 10.36
CA VAL A 242 11.59 -16.32 11.24
C VAL A 242 10.61 -15.94 12.36
N GLN A 243 9.30 -16.15 12.17
CA GLN A 243 8.27 -15.83 13.16
C GLN A 243 7.44 -17.03 13.66
N THR A 244 7.31 -18.08 12.85
CA THR A 244 6.49 -19.26 13.17
C THR A 244 7.28 -20.39 13.84
N GLY A 245 8.60 -20.40 13.68
CA GLY A 245 9.50 -21.38 14.27
C GLY A 245 9.72 -21.18 15.77
N LEU A 246 10.53 -22.07 16.34
CA LEU A 246 10.90 -22.11 17.75
C LEU A 246 9.69 -22.24 18.69
N MET A 247 8.86 -23.28 18.49
CA MET A 247 7.71 -23.63 19.35
C MET A 247 6.48 -22.72 19.23
N ARG A 248 6.56 -21.63 18.46
CA ARG A 248 5.49 -20.63 18.36
C ARG A 248 4.16 -21.17 17.82
N THR A 249 4.20 -22.19 16.96
CA THR A 249 3.02 -22.85 16.37
C THR A 249 2.60 -24.12 17.12
N GLY A 250 3.24 -24.45 18.24
CA GLY A 250 3.01 -25.69 18.99
C GLY A 250 4.02 -26.81 18.70
N LYS A 251 4.81 -26.69 17.62
CA LYS A 251 5.98 -27.53 17.33
C LYS A 251 7.21 -26.67 17.10
N LEU A 252 8.38 -27.31 17.06
CA LEU A 252 9.65 -26.61 16.91
C LEU A 252 9.68 -25.76 15.64
N TRP A 253 9.16 -26.26 14.52
CA TRP A 253 8.98 -25.51 13.28
C TRP A 253 7.51 -25.53 12.83
N GLY A 254 7.02 -24.42 12.27
CA GLY A 254 5.68 -24.32 11.69
C GLY A 254 5.46 -25.29 10.54
N SER A 255 6.48 -25.52 9.71
CA SER A 255 6.52 -26.58 8.70
C SER A 255 6.17 -27.96 9.27
N GLN A 256 6.66 -28.32 10.46
CA GLN A 256 6.27 -29.56 11.15
C GLN A 256 4.81 -29.53 11.60
N THR A 257 4.28 -28.36 12.00
CA THR A 257 2.87 -28.19 12.38
C THR A 257 1.94 -28.49 11.20
N PHE A 258 2.32 -28.05 10.00
CA PHE A 258 1.53 -28.24 8.78
C PHE A 258 1.96 -29.43 7.91
N GLY A 259 2.94 -30.23 8.36
CA GLY A 259 3.38 -31.45 7.66
C GLY A 259 4.10 -31.19 6.33
N ILE A 260 4.94 -30.15 6.28
CA ILE A 260 5.68 -29.73 5.09
C ILE A 260 7.17 -29.96 5.31
N GLU A 261 7.84 -30.47 4.28
CA GLU A 261 9.30 -30.55 4.21
C GLU A 261 9.78 -29.55 3.15
N PRO A 262 10.23 -28.35 3.56
CA PRO A 262 10.74 -27.34 2.62
C PRO A 262 12.11 -27.75 2.06
N ASP A 263 12.57 -27.04 1.03
CA ASP A 263 13.95 -27.19 0.52
C ASP A 263 14.95 -26.33 1.29
N LEU A 264 14.45 -25.18 1.72
CA LEU A 264 15.18 -24.13 2.41
C LEU A 264 14.32 -23.67 3.57
N LEU A 265 14.88 -23.60 4.77
CA LEU A 265 14.19 -23.06 5.95
C LEU A 265 14.98 -21.88 6.50
N VAL A 266 14.32 -20.73 6.62
CA VAL A 266 14.91 -19.52 7.17
C VAL A 266 14.45 -19.33 8.61
N THR A 267 15.38 -19.09 9.52
CA THR A 267 15.11 -18.77 10.92
C THR A 267 15.93 -17.57 11.39
N GLY A 268 15.46 -16.87 12.42
CA GLY A 268 16.05 -15.65 12.96
C GLY A 268 15.36 -15.27 14.26
N LYS A 269 15.14 -13.98 14.53
CA LYS A 269 14.38 -13.45 15.68
C LYS A 269 14.63 -14.23 16.96
N GLY A 270 13.76 -15.18 17.34
CA GLY A 270 13.90 -16.00 18.55
C GLY A 270 15.22 -16.77 18.66
N LEU A 271 15.88 -17.09 17.55
CA LEU A 271 17.21 -17.75 17.54
C LEU A 271 18.28 -16.89 18.22
N SER A 272 18.09 -15.57 18.25
CA SER A 272 18.96 -14.64 18.99
C SER A 272 18.85 -14.74 20.51
N GLY A 273 17.82 -15.44 21.02
CA GLY A 273 17.41 -15.41 22.42
C GLY A 273 16.99 -14.02 22.91
N GLY A 274 16.85 -13.03 22.02
CA GLY A 274 16.73 -11.62 22.38
C GLY A 274 18.01 -11.02 22.99
N ILE A 275 19.14 -11.73 22.88
CA ILE A 275 20.43 -11.35 23.48
C ILE A 275 21.47 -10.99 22.41
N TYR A 276 21.67 -11.84 21.41
CA TYR A 276 22.71 -11.65 20.40
C TYR A 276 22.18 -11.87 18.98
N PRO A 277 22.33 -10.91 18.04
CA PRO A 277 21.81 -11.05 16.67
C PRO A 277 22.24 -12.36 16.00
N SER A 278 21.27 -13.14 15.53
CA SER A 278 21.51 -14.45 14.91
C SER A 278 20.36 -14.84 13.99
N ALA A 279 20.70 -15.38 12.82
CA ALA A 279 19.79 -15.96 11.85
C ALA A 279 20.50 -17.09 11.09
N ALA A 280 19.72 -18.01 10.53
CA ALA A 280 20.24 -19.16 9.81
C ALA A 280 19.34 -19.55 8.63
N LEU A 281 19.97 -20.09 7.60
CA LEU A 281 19.36 -20.81 6.49
C LEU A 281 19.75 -22.28 6.60
N LEU A 282 18.77 -23.15 6.77
CA LEU A 282 18.92 -24.60 6.68
C LEU A 282 18.62 -25.03 5.24
N MET A 283 19.37 -25.99 4.72
CA MET A 283 19.33 -26.36 3.31
C MET A 283 19.34 -27.86 3.11
N ALA A 284 18.43 -28.35 2.27
CA ALA A 284 18.51 -29.68 1.69
C ALA A 284 19.80 -29.85 0.87
N ASP A 285 20.30 -31.08 0.73
CA ASP A 285 21.55 -31.36 0.00
C ASP A 285 21.52 -30.81 -1.44
N ARG A 286 20.37 -30.88 -2.11
CA ARG A 286 20.19 -30.36 -3.49
C ARG A 286 20.40 -28.85 -3.62
N CYS A 287 20.30 -28.10 -2.53
CA CYS A 287 20.50 -26.65 -2.48
C CYS A 287 21.90 -26.26 -1.98
N SER A 288 22.77 -27.23 -1.70
CA SER A 288 24.10 -27.00 -1.09
C SER A 288 25.22 -26.74 -2.11
N THR A 289 24.93 -26.76 -3.41
CA THR A 289 25.94 -26.72 -4.47
C THR A 289 26.92 -25.56 -4.32
N TYR A 290 26.45 -24.36 -3.98
CA TYR A 290 27.35 -23.21 -3.81
C TYR A 290 28.38 -23.44 -2.70
N LEU A 291 28.08 -24.20 -1.63
CA LEU A 291 29.05 -24.49 -0.57
C LEU A 291 30.21 -25.36 -1.07
N LYS A 292 29.92 -26.25 -2.03
CA LYS A 292 30.88 -27.22 -2.59
C LYS A 292 31.69 -26.62 -3.75
N GLU A 293 31.06 -25.79 -4.58
CA GLU A 293 31.66 -25.26 -5.81
C GLU A 293 32.15 -23.81 -5.69
N PHE A 294 31.47 -22.97 -4.90
CA PHE A 294 31.79 -21.55 -4.76
C PHE A 294 31.53 -21.05 -3.34
N GLY A 295 32.13 -21.72 -2.34
CA GLY A 295 31.90 -21.45 -0.92
C GLY A 295 32.20 -20.01 -0.48
N TRP A 296 32.96 -19.26 -1.27
CA TRP A 296 33.25 -17.84 -1.08
C TRP A 296 32.20 -16.88 -1.70
N GLY A 297 31.19 -17.41 -2.40
CA GLY A 297 30.16 -16.64 -3.10
C GLY A 297 29.11 -15.98 -2.20
N HIS A 298 29.11 -16.32 -0.92
CA HIS A 298 28.41 -15.58 0.11
C HIS A 298 29.20 -15.59 1.40
N LEU A 299 29.52 -14.40 1.90
CA LEU A 299 30.19 -14.18 3.17
C LEU A 299 29.37 -13.21 3.99
N SER A 300 29.26 -13.49 5.28
CA SER A 300 28.70 -12.58 6.26
C SER A 300 29.72 -12.39 7.37
N THR A 301 30.16 -11.14 7.57
CA THR A 301 31.21 -10.84 8.56
C THR A 301 30.78 -11.19 9.98
N PHE A 302 29.52 -10.94 10.30
CA PHE A 302 28.93 -11.16 11.63
C PHE A 302 27.97 -12.36 11.65
N GLY A 303 27.57 -12.89 10.48
CA GLY A 303 26.80 -14.12 10.38
C GLY A 303 27.56 -15.29 11.00
N GLY A 304 26.92 -15.96 11.96
CA GLY A 304 27.53 -17.05 12.69
C GLY A 304 28.60 -16.57 13.67
N SER A 305 28.44 -15.39 14.26
CA SER A 305 29.26 -14.98 15.41
C SER A 305 29.33 -16.12 16.44
N GLU A 306 30.53 -16.42 16.95
CA GLU A 306 30.70 -17.53 17.89
C GLU A 306 29.85 -17.36 19.16
N LEU A 307 29.80 -16.14 19.68
CA LEU A 307 28.90 -15.77 20.80
C LEU A 307 27.43 -15.95 20.45
N GLY A 308 27.01 -15.53 19.25
CA GLY A 308 25.65 -15.74 18.76
C GLY A 308 25.30 -17.21 18.60
N CYS A 309 26.26 -18.05 18.19
CA CYS A 309 26.08 -19.49 18.05
C CYS A 309 25.87 -20.19 19.40
N LEU A 310 26.62 -19.80 20.44
CA LEU A 310 26.44 -20.32 21.80
C LEU A 310 25.04 -20.00 22.36
N VAL A 311 24.57 -18.77 22.15
CA VAL A 311 23.21 -18.37 22.53
C VAL A 311 22.17 -19.16 21.72
N GLY A 312 22.35 -19.26 20.40
CA GLY A 312 21.46 -20.02 19.52
C GLY A 312 21.39 -21.51 19.89
N GLN A 313 22.49 -22.11 20.32
CA GLN A 313 22.53 -23.51 20.75
C GLN A 313 21.67 -23.69 22.01
N LYS A 314 21.79 -22.76 22.97
CA LYS A 314 20.96 -22.77 24.18
C LYS A 314 19.47 -22.54 23.85
N VAL A 315 19.15 -21.71 22.84
CA VAL A 315 17.77 -21.53 22.35
C VAL A 315 17.22 -22.84 21.78
N ILE A 316 17.95 -23.51 20.89
CA ILE A 316 17.50 -24.77 20.27
C ILE A 316 17.36 -25.89 21.30
N GLU A 317 18.27 -25.98 22.26
CA GLU A 317 18.18 -26.92 23.39
C GLU A 317 16.92 -26.64 24.23
N MET A 318 16.73 -25.39 24.66
CA MET A 318 15.57 -25.00 25.47
C MET A 318 14.24 -25.23 24.76
N ALA A 319 14.16 -24.91 23.46
CA ALA A 319 12.95 -25.11 22.66
C ALA A 319 12.49 -26.58 22.61
N GLN A 320 13.42 -27.53 22.81
CA GLN A 320 13.15 -28.96 22.76
C GLN A 320 12.92 -29.58 24.15
N ARG A 321 12.99 -28.78 25.23
CA ARG A 321 12.73 -29.28 26.57
C ARG A 321 11.25 -29.70 26.73
N PRO A 322 10.96 -30.86 27.36
CA PRO A 322 9.59 -31.34 27.55
C PRO A 322 8.68 -30.31 28.24
N GLU A 323 9.19 -29.60 29.25
CA GLU A 323 8.44 -28.58 29.98
C GLU A 323 8.03 -27.38 29.11
N VAL A 324 8.80 -27.05 28.06
CA VAL A 324 8.45 -25.97 27.13
C VAL A 324 7.32 -26.43 26.22
N SER A 325 7.41 -27.65 25.69
CA SER A 325 6.34 -28.24 24.88
C SER A 325 5.04 -28.38 25.67
N GLU A 326 5.12 -28.83 26.93
CA GLU A 326 3.97 -28.95 27.82
C GLU A 326 3.37 -27.56 28.11
N ASN A 327 4.20 -26.56 28.43
CA ASN A 327 3.71 -25.21 28.67
C ASN A 327 3.01 -24.60 27.45
N VAL A 328 3.60 -24.75 26.26
CA VAL A 328 3.00 -24.29 25.01
C VAL A 328 1.64 -24.96 24.77
N ALA A 329 1.54 -26.28 24.97
CA ALA A 329 0.26 -26.98 24.84
C ALA A 329 -0.80 -26.47 25.84
N ASN A 330 -0.41 -26.28 27.11
CA ASN A 330 -1.30 -25.76 28.15
C ASN A 330 -1.77 -24.33 27.85
N LEU A 331 -0.85 -23.45 27.45
CA LEU A 331 -1.17 -22.08 27.06
C LEU A 331 -2.06 -22.04 25.83
N SER A 332 -1.78 -22.84 24.80
CA SER A 332 -2.61 -22.91 23.59
C SER A 332 -4.04 -23.30 23.90
N ALA A 333 -4.26 -24.34 24.72
CA ALA A 333 -5.59 -24.77 25.13
C ALA A 333 -6.32 -23.69 25.96
N TYR A 334 -5.59 -23.00 26.84
CA TYR A 334 -6.12 -21.90 27.63
C TYR A 334 -6.56 -20.73 26.72
N PHE A 335 -5.69 -20.24 25.85
CA PHE A 335 -6.01 -19.13 24.95
C PHE A 335 -7.15 -19.48 23.99
N GLU A 336 -7.19 -20.70 23.47
CA GLU A 336 -8.27 -21.16 22.58
C GLU A 336 -9.63 -21.03 23.28
N THR A 337 -9.73 -21.56 24.49
CA THR A 337 -10.96 -21.51 25.30
C THR A 337 -11.33 -20.08 25.67
N SER A 338 -10.38 -19.33 26.24
CA SER A 338 -10.66 -17.97 26.73
C SER A 338 -10.92 -16.97 25.62
N LEU A 339 -10.27 -17.08 24.46
CA LEU A 339 -10.53 -16.19 23.32
C LEU A 339 -11.89 -16.47 22.67
N ALA A 340 -12.32 -17.75 22.60
CA ALA A 340 -13.66 -18.09 22.16
C ALA A 340 -14.74 -17.49 23.09
N GLU A 341 -14.50 -17.54 24.42
CA GLU A 341 -15.36 -16.88 25.39
C GLU A 341 -15.38 -15.34 25.20
N LEU A 342 -14.22 -14.70 25.02
CA LEU A 342 -14.16 -13.25 24.73
C LEU A 342 -14.92 -12.90 23.46
N GLN A 343 -14.74 -13.67 22.39
CA GLN A 343 -15.40 -13.45 21.11
C GLN A 343 -16.93 -13.47 21.27
N SER A 344 -17.47 -14.39 22.08
CA SER A 344 -18.91 -14.47 22.36
C SER A 344 -19.46 -13.23 23.10
N ARG A 345 -18.64 -12.58 23.93
CA ARG A 345 -19.01 -11.40 24.74
C ARG A 345 -18.75 -10.07 24.03
N HIS A 346 -17.93 -10.09 22.98
CA HIS A 346 -17.49 -8.93 22.21
C HIS A 346 -17.70 -9.18 20.72
N PRO A 347 -18.92 -8.99 20.18
CA PRO A 347 -19.23 -9.28 18.78
C PRO A 347 -18.40 -8.49 17.75
N HIS A 348 -17.75 -7.39 18.16
CA HIS A 348 -16.85 -6.62 17.31
C HIS A 348 -15.44 -7.26 17.19
N LEU A 349 -15.11 -8.26 18.01
CA LEU A 349 -14.01 -9.19 17.76
C LEU A 349 -14.53 -10.24 16.74
N GLU A 350 -14.44 -9.91 15.46
CA GLU A 350 -15.06 -10.68 14.38
C GLU A 350 -14.42 -12.06 14.21
N THR A 351 -13.09 -12.15 14.25
CA THR A 351 -12.38 -13.41 14.01
C THR A 351 -11.16 -13.53 14.91
N VAL A 352 -11.00 -14.70 15.52
CA VAL A 352 -9.79 -15.09 16.23
C VAL A 352 -9.05 -16.11 15.38
N HIS A 353 -7.84 -15.78 14.99
CA HIS A 353 -6.91 -16.68 14.34
C HIS A 353 -5.96 -17.24 15.39
N GLN A 354 -5.83 -18.56 15.48
CA GLN A 354 -4.90 -19.19 16.41
C GLN A 354 -4.23 -20.42 15.79
N THR A 355 -2.90 -20.51 15.94
CA THR A 355 -2.13 -21.74 15.73
C THR A 355 -1.01 -21.77 16.77
N GLY A 356 -1.11 -22.65 17.77
CA GLY A 356 -0.21 -22.61 18.92
C GLY A 356 -0.35 -21.30 19.69
N LEU A 357 0.74 -20.53 19.77
CA LEU A 357 0.80 -19.19 20.38
C LEU A 357 0.90 -18.08 19.32
N VAL A 358 0.61 -18.42 18.06
CA VAL A 358 0.38 -17.47 16.98
C VAL A 358 -1.07 -17.03 17.00
N ILE A 359 -1.35 -15.84 17.53
CA ILE A 359 -2.72 -15.34 17.71
C ILE A 359 -2.92 -14.01 16.99
N GLY A 360 -3.94 -13.97 16.12
CA GLY A 360 -4.44 -12.78 15.45
C GLY A 360 -5.86 -12.46 15.92
N LEU A 361 -6.11 -11.21 16.32
CA LEU A 361 -7.42 -10.75 16.79
C LEU A 361 -7.98 -9.75 15.80
N LYS A 362 -8.87 -10.20 14.91
CA LYS A 362 -9.49 -9.37 13.88
C LYS A 362 -10.79 -8.78 14.39
N THR A 363 -10.93 -7.48 14.19
CA THR A 363 -12.11 -6.73 14.61
C THR A 363 -12.95 -6.31 13.41
N SER A 364 -14.23 -6.00 13.64
CA SER A 364 -15.15 -5.51 12.61
C SER A 364 -14.88 -4.06 12.17
N TYR A 365 -13.94 -3.37 12.81
CA TYR A 365 -13.58 -1.98 12.48
C TYR A 365 -12.35 -1.96 11.56
N ALA A 366 -12.37 -1.13 10.51
CA ALA A 366 -11.26 -1.05 9.55
C ALA A 366 -9.90 -0.75 10.21
N ASP A 367 -9.89 0.11 11.24
CA ASP A 367 -8.69 0.48 12.03
C ASP A 367 -8.69 -0.19 13.42
N GLY A 368 -9.52 -1.22 13.63
CA GLY A 368 -9.78 -1.71 14.98
C GLY A 368 -8.61 -2.41 15.66
N GLY A 369 -7.63 -2.93 14.91
CA GLY A 369 -6.36 -3.38 15.47
C GLY A 369 -5.55 -2.24 16.07
N VAL A 370 -5.56 -1.06 15.44
CA VAL A 370 -4.89 0.17 15.94
C VAL A 370 -5.60 0.68 17.20
N ILE A 371 -6.93 0.68 17.18
CA ILE A 371 -7.75 1.07 18.34
C ILE A 371 -7.50 0.11 19.51
N LEU A 372 -7.55 -1.20 19.27
CA LEU A 372 -7.31 -2.20 20.29
C LEU A 372 -5.89 -2.11 20.86
N MET A 373 -4.88 -1.87 20.02
CA MET A 373 -3.51 -1.60 20.48
C MET A 373 -3.49 -0.44 21.48
N LYS A 374 -4.13 0.69 21.15
CA LYS A 374 -4.17 1.86 22.02
C LYS A 374 -4.85 1.54 23.37
N GLU A 375 -6.00 0.87 23.34
CA GLU A 375 -6.74 0.49 24.55
C GLU A 375 -5.94 -0.48 25.45
N LEU A 376 -5.19 -1.40 24.84
CA LEU A 376 -4.26 -2.30 25.53
C LEU A 376 -3.10 -1.54 26.18
N VAL A 377 -2.50 -0.59 25.47
CA VAL A 377 -1.40 0.26 25.98
C VAL A 377 -1.85 1.05 27.21
N GLU A 378 -3.07 1.59 27.21
CA GLU A 378 -3.63 2.28 28.37
C GLU A 378 -3.70 1.35 29.60
N ARG A 379 -4.05 0.08 29.37
CA ARG A 379 -4.16 -0.98 30.39
C ARG A 379 -2.84 -1.68 30.71
N GLY A 380 -1.71 -1.18 30.21
CA GLY A 380 -0.40 -1.77 30.47
C GLY A 380 -0.18 -3.10 29.76
N VAL A 381 -0.69 -3.25 28.54
CA VAL A 381 -0.36 -4.38 27.64
C VAL A 381 0.21 -3.81 26.35
N TRP A 382 1.40 -4.27 25.98
CA TRP A 382 1.99 -3.96 24.69
C TRP A 382 1.71 -5.09 23.71
N ALA A 383 0.90 -4.77 22.70
CA ALA A 383 0.69 -5.57 21.50
C ALA A 383 0.65 -4.61 20.30
N ILE A 384 0.74 -5.11 19.08
CA ILE A 384 0.76 -4.24 17.88
C ILE A 384 -0.24 -4.71 16.84
N PHE A 385 -0.83 -3.78 16.10
CA PHE A 385 -1.67 -4.09 14.96
C PHE A 385 -0.88 -4.75 13.81
N ALA A 386 -1.60 -5.39 12.89
CA ALA A 386 -1.01 -5.98 11.69
C ALA A 386 -0.86 -4.92 10.59
N GLY A 387 0.35 -4.78 10.04
CA GLY A 387 0.67 -3.68 9.12
C GLY A 387 -0.03 -3.73 7.77
N PHE A 388 -0.47 -4.90 7.32
CA PHE A 388 -1.21 -5.10 6.07
C PHE A 388 -2.71 -5.40 6.27
N ASP A 389 -3.13 -5.62 7.52
CA ASP A 389 -4.55 -5.63 7.92
C ASP A 389 -4.72 -4.87 9.24
N MET A 390 -4.97 -3.56 9.15
CA MET A 390 -5.09 -2.70 10.34
C MET A 390 -6.34 -3.01 11.19
N SER A 391 -7.25 -3.85 10.70
CA SER A 391 -8.40 -4.34 11.48
C SER A 391 -7.99 -5.43 12.49
N ALA A 392 -6.77 -5.98 12.34
CA ALA A 392 -6.26 -7.08 13.15
C ALA A 392 -5.14 -6.65 14.11
N LEU A 393 -5.14 -7.23 15.31
CA LEU A 393 -4.06 -7.14 16.30
C LEU A 393 -3.23 -8.42 16.30
N GLN A 394 -1.92 -8.29 16.33
CA GLN A 394 -0.99 -9.39 16.59
C GLN A 394 -0.80 -9.56 18.10
N PHE A 395 -1.39 -10.62 18.67
CA PHE A 395 -1.28 -10.96 20.10
C PHE A 395 -0.35 -12.19 20.25
N LYS A 396 0.78 -12.03 20.93
CA LYS A 396 1.87 -13.01 20.92
C LYS A 396 2.28 -13.40 22.35
N PRO A 397 1.64 -14.41 22.96
CA PRO A 397 2.16 -15.02 24.17
C PRO A 397 3.53 -15.66 23.91
N GLY A 398 4.42 -15.62 24.90
CA GLY A 398 5.72 -16.28 24.83
C GLY A 398 5.64 -17.74 25.26
N VAL A 399 6.62 -18.54 24.83
CA VAL A 399 6.61 -20.01 25.04
C VAL A 399 6.84 -20.43 26.49
N LEU A 400 7.40 -19.54 27.32
CA LEU A 400 7.61 -19.73 28.76
C LEU A 400 6.62 -18.91 29.60
N LEU A 401 5.60 -18.29 28.99
CA LEU A 401 4.66 -17.45 29.71
C LEU A 401 3.97 -18.27 30.80
N ASP A 402 3.94 -17.77 32.03
CA ASP A 402 3.24 -18.45 33.10
C ASP A 402 1.73 -18.19 33.02
N MET A 403 0.95 -19.09 33.62
CA MET A 403 -0.51 -19.05 33.56
C MET A 403 -1.11 -17.83 34.30
N GLU A 404 -0.44 -17.30 35.33
CA GLU A 404 -0.91 -16.12 36.05
C GLU A 404 -0.81 -14.87 35.17
N THR A 405 0.33 -14.69 34.50
CA THR A 405 0.55 -13.61 33.54
C THR A 405 -0.35 -13.75 32.32
N ALA A 406 -0.59 -14.98 31.82
CA ALA A 406 -1.54 -15.23 30.75
C ALA A 406 -2.97 -14.78 31.12
N LYS A 407 -3.43 -15.11 32.33
CA LYS A 407 -4.74 -14.67 32.86
C LYS A 407 -4.85 -13.15 32.97
N LYS A 408 -3.83 -12.50 33.56
CA LYS A 408 -3.76 -11.03 33.64
C LYS A 408 -3.81 -10.36 32.26
N GLY A 409 -3.13 -10.94 31.27
CA GLY A 409 -3.19 -10.47 29.89
C GLY A 409 -4.60 -10.57 29.28
N MET A 410 -5.29 -11.69 29.53
CA MET A 410 -6.67 -11.91 29.06
C MET A 410 -7.68 -11.00 29.75
N GLU A 411 -7.55 -10.74 31.06
CA GLU A 411 -8.38 -9.78 31.78
C GLU A 411 -8.24 -8.37 31.19
N ARG A 412 -7.01 -7.92 30.92
CA ARG A 412 -6.75 -6.61 30.31
C ARG A 412 -7.23 -6.52 28.87
N LEU A 413 -7.19 -7.62 28.12
CA LEU A 413 -7.74 -7.71 26.78
C LEU A 413 -9.26 -7.59 26.78
N ASP A 414 -9.94 -8.25 27.72
CA ASP A 414 -11.38 -8.12 27.93
C ASP A 414 -11.80 -6.67 28.24
N ASP A 415 -11.07 -6.01 29.14
CA ASP A 415 -11.31 -4.61 29.49
C ASP A 415 -11.08 -3.67 28.29
N ALA A 416 -10.09 -3.98 27.44
CA ALA A 416 -9.80 -3.21 26.22
C ALA A 416 -10.92 -3.34 25.19
N LEU A 417 -11.37 -4.57 24.92
CA LEU A 417 -12.50 -4.85 24.03
C LEU A 417 -13.80 -4.22 24.56
N SER A 418 -14.01 -4.23 25.87
CA SER A 418 -15.16 -3.57 26.50
C SER A 418 -15.20 -2.06 26.21
N ALA A 419 -14.05 -1.38 26.27
CA ALA A 419 -13.99 0.06 25.99
C ALA A 419 -14.17 0.42 24.51
N MET A 420 -14.00 -0.53 23.59
CA MET A 420 -14.28 -0.32 22.18
C MET A 420 -15.79 -0.28 21.87
N LYS A 421 -16.67 -0.79 22.76
CA LYS A 421 -18.12 -0.89 22.53
C LYS A 421 -18.82 0.45 22.31
N ASP A 422 -18.34 1.51 22.97
CA ASP A 422 -18.94 2.84 22.92
C ASP A 422 -18.39 3.71 21.79
N LEU A 423 -17.41 3.19 21.03
CA LEU A 423 -16.94 3.86 19.83
C LEU A 423 -18.01 3.69 18.74
N PRO A 424 -18.46 4.78 18.10
CA PRO A 424 -19.38 4.65 16.97
C PRO A 424 -18.73 3.70 15.98
N VAL A 425 -19.40 2.61 15.65
CA VAL A 425 -19.01 1.75 14.52
C VAL A 425 -19.03 2.66 13.31
N PRO A 426 -17.87 3.06 12.78
CA PRO A 426 -17.86 3.68 11.48
C PRO A 426 -18.42 2.57 10.59
N LYS A 427 -19.62 2.75 10.02
CA LYS A 427 -20.10 1.89 8.93
C LYS A 427 -18.91 1.78 8.00
N ALA A 428 -18.35 0.57 7.84
CA ALA A 428 -17.06 0.34 7.18
C ALA A 428 -16.86 1.35 6.06
N GLU A 429 -16.22 2.48 6.39
CA GLU A 429 -15.76 3.41 5.40
C GLU A 429 -14.62 2.61 4.82
N ALA A 430 -14.85 2.09 3.61
CA ALA A 430 -13.77 1.58 2.80
C ALA A 430 -12.83 2.76 2.54
N ARG A 431 -11.96 3.08 3.50
CA ARG A 431 -10.60 3.46 3.14
C ARG A 431 -10.14 2.35 2.21
N PRO A 432 -9.71 2.67 0.99
CA PRO A 432 -9.51 1.67 -0.01
C PRO A 432 -8.49 0.67 0.52
N LYS A 433 -8.96 -0.52 0.91
CA LYS A 433 -8.21 -1.73 0.67
C LYS A 433 -7.80 -1.61 -0.79
N THR A 434 -6.50 -1.64 -1.05
CA THR A 434 -5.87 -1.64 -2.36
C THR A 434 -6.24 -2.93 -3.13
N ALA A 435 -7.54 -3.17 -3.30
CA ALA A 435 -8.16 -4.22 -4.08
C ALA A 435 -8.87 -3.63 -5.32
N ILE A 436 -8.44 -2.43 -5.76
CA ILE A 436 -8.77 -1.89 -7.10
C ILE A 436 -7.52 -1.87 -8.01
N ALA A 437 -6.33 -2.20 -7.50
CA ALA A 437 -5.08 -2.10 -8.27
C ALA A 437 -4.66 -3.40 -9.00
N ALA A 438 -5.56 -4.36 -9.21
CA ALA A 438 -5.25 -5.53 -10.05
C ALA A 438 -5.44 -5.26 -11.55
N SER A 439 -6.01 -4.12 -11.94
CA SER A 439 -6.36 -3.85 -13.34
C SER A 439 -6.28 -2.39 -13.79
N VAL A 440 -6.03 -1.44 -12.88
CA VAL A 440 -5.81 -0.04 -13.25
C VAL A 440 -4.30 0.22 -13.35
N PRO A 441 -3.77 0.64 -14.52
CA PRO A 441 -2.33 0.81 -14.68
C PRO A 441 -1.79 1.85 -13.69
N LYS A 442 -0.61 1.60 -13.10
CA LYS A 442 0.03 2.57 -12.21
C LYS A 442 0.48 3.80 -12.99
N ILE A 443 0.38 4.98 -12.39
CA ILE A 443 0.98 6.21 -12.91
C ILE A 443 2.45 6.21 -12.48
N ASP A 444 3.38 6.02 -13.42
CA ASP A 444 4.82 6.20 -13.20
C ASP A 444 5.29 7.44 -13.96
N VAL A 445 5.04 8.62 -13.37
CA VAL A 445 5.45 9.91 -13.94
C VAL A 445 6.36 10.61 -12.94
N SER A 446 7.65 10.60 -13.20
CA SER A 446 8.63 11.34 -12.38
C SER A 446 8.57 12.85 -12.63
N ASP A 447 9.14 13.64 -11.71
CA ASP A 447 9.31 15.08 -11.91
C ASP A 447 10.12 15.39 -13.17
N GLU A 448 11.09 14.55 -13.54
CA GLU A 448 11.87 14.73 -14.77
C GLU A 448 11.02 14.48 -16.02
N VAL A 449 10.17 13.44 -16.02
CA VAL A 449 9.22 13.20 -17.12
C VAL A 449 8.23 14.37 -17.27
N THR A 450 7.79 14.96 -16.16
CA THR A 450 6.91 16.14 -16.19
C THR A 450 7.65 17.36 -16.76
N LYS A 451 8.92 17.57 -16.39
CA LYS A 451 9.75 18.63 -16.97
C LYS A 451 9.98 18.41 -18.46
N ASP A 452 10.23 17.17 -18.89
CA ASP A 452 10.34 16.81 -20.30
C ASP A 452 9.07 17.09 -21.08
N MET A 453 7.92 16.74 -20.50
CA MET A 453 6.62 17.06 -21.08
C MET A 453 6.44 18.58 -21.20
N GLU A 454 6.78 19.35 -20.16
CA GLU A 454 6.68 20.82 -20.22
C GLU A 454 7.66 21.41 -21.23
N ARG A 455 8.89 20.90 -21.34
CA ARG A 455 9.85 21.29 -22.39
C ARG A 455 9.26 21.04 -23.78
N ALA A 456 8.64 19.88 -24.01
CA ALA A 456 8.00 19.55 -25.27
C ALA A 456 6.78 20.44 -25.56
N VAL A 457 5.96 20.75 -24.54
CA VAL A 457 4.83 21.68 -24.67
C VAL A 457 5.32 23.08 -24.99
N ASP A 458 6.34 23.58 -24.30
CA ASP A 458 6.92 24.90 -24.56
C ASP A 458 7.51 25.00 -25.97
N ALA A 459 8.18 23.95 -26.46
CA ALA A 459 8.65 23.86 -27.84
C ALA A 459 7.48 23.90 -28.84
N HIS A 460 6.43 23.11 -28.58
CA HIS A 460 5.23 23.06 -29.43
C HIS A 460 4.51 24.41 -29.50
N LEU A 461 4.42 25.13 -28.37
CA LEU A 461 3.79 26.46 -28.30
C LEU A 461 4.59 27.54 -29.04
N ARG A 462 5.92 27.40 -29.14
CA ARG A 462 6.80 28.37 -29.81
C ARG A 462 6.81 28.20 -31.32
N ASP A 463 7.00 26.97 -31.79
CA ASP A 463 7.36 26.73 -33.19
C ASP A 463 6.27 26.01 -34.01
N GLN A 464 5.19 25.47 -33.40
CA GLN A 464 4.13 24.64 -34.05
C GLN A 464 4.62 23.46 -34.94
N GLU A 465 5.93 23.34 -35.20
CA GLU A 465 6.55 22.36 -36.10
C GLU A 465 7.63 21.51 -35.41
N PHE A 466 8.06 21.85 -34.18
CA PHE A 466 9.13 21.13 -33.49
C PHE A 466 8.58 20.24 -32.36
N HIS A 467 8.73 18.93 -32.56
CA HIS A 467 8.26 17.78 -31.75
C HIS A 467 6.77 17.40 -31.88
N PRO A 468 6.46 16.16 -32.34
CA PRO A 468 5.10 15.67 -32.43
C PRO A 468 4.61 15.28 -31.03
N LEU A 469 4.06 16.24 -30.27
CA LEU A 469 3.20 15.89 -29.14
C LEU A 469 1.88 15.31 -29.68
N LYS A 470 1.47 14.17 -29.12
CA LYS A 470 0.17 13.59 -29.45
C LYS A 470 -0.89 14.25 -28.57
N THR A 471 -1.76 15.05 -29.19
CA THR A 471 -2.95 15.57 -28.49
C THR A 471 -3.97 14.44 -28.40
N LEU A 472 -4.35 14.06 -27.17
CA LEU A 472 -5.33 13.00 -26.90
C LEU A 472 -6.74 13.56 -26.77
N GLY A 473 -6.85 14.80 -26.28
CA GLY A 473 -8.13 15.48 -26.10
C GLY A 473 -7.92 16.92 -25.65
N GLN A 474 -8.94 17.75 -25.85
CA GLN A 474 -8.93 19.14 -25.43
C GLN A 474 -10.20 19.43 -24.63
N GLY A 475 -10.02 19.77 -23.36
CA GLY A 475 -11.09 20.26 -22.50
C GLY A 475 -11.24 21.77 -22.59
N GLU A 476 -12.18 22.33 -21.83
CA GLU A 476 -12.43 23.78 -21.82
C GLU A 476 -11.22 24.58 -21.34
N ILE A 477 -10.53 24.05 -20.34
CA ILE A 477 -9.40 24.69 -19.64
C ILE A 477 -8.08 23.93 -19.79
N CYS A 478 -8.11 22.61 -20.01
CA CYS A 478 -6.92 21.78 -20.09
C CYS A 478 -6.72 21.17 -21.48
N VAL A 479 -5.48 20.85 -21.81
CA VAL A 479 -5.13 20.00 -22.96
C VAL A 479 -4.59 18.68 -22.43
N THR A 480 -5.06 17.57 -22.99
CA THR A 480 -4.55 16.24 -22.68
C THR A 480 -3.54 15.85 -23.75
N VAL A 481 -2.29 15.68 -23.35
CA VAL A 481 -1.18 15.33 -24.26
C VAL A 481 -0.50 14.04 -23.81
N ALA A 482 0.21 13.42 -24.74
CA ALA A 482 1.13 12.34 -24.48
C ALA A 482 2.33 12.42 -25.43
N PHE A 483 3.41 11.73 -25.06
CA PHE A 483 4.53 11.51 -25.99
C PHE A 483 4.07 10.67 -27.20
N PRO A 484 4.71 10.85 -28.38
CA PRO A 484 4.31 10.21 -29.64
C PRO A 484 4.59 8.70 -29.73
N ASP A 485 5.23 8.10 -28.73
CA ASP A 485 5.64 6.69 -28.75
C ASP A 485 4.46 5.71 -28.85
N ASP A 486 4.72 4.50 -29.36
CA ASP A 486 3.71 3.47 -29.63
C ASP A 486 3.00 2.94 -28.36
N ASN A 487 3.54 3.23 -27.17
CA ASN A 487 2.90 2.90 -25.89
C ASN A 487 3.20 3.97 -24.82
N PRO A 488 2.48 5.10 -24.80
CA PRO A 488 2.73 6.18 -23.86
C PRO A 488 2.39 5.77 -22.42
N VAL A 489 3.31 6.04 -21.49
CA VAL A 489 3.22 5.64 -20.07
C VAL A 489 2.04 6.31 -19.34
N ALA A 490 1.67 7.53 -19.74
CA ALA A 490 0.60 8.30 -19.10
C ALA A 490 -0.06 9.30 -20.06
N ALA A 491 -1.29 9.70 -19.73
CA ALA A 491 -1.96 10.88 -20.27
C ALA A 491 -1.72 12.08 -19.33
N PHE A 492 -1.32 13.21 -19.92
CA PHE A 492 -0.94 14.41 -19.19
C PHE A 492 -1.98 15.51 -19.43
N LYS A 493 -2.86 15.74 -18.45
CA LYS A 493 -3.80 16.86 -18.50
C LYS A 493 -3.12 18.11 -18.00
N ARG A 494 -2.64 18.93 -18.92
CA ARG A 494 -1.97 20.20 -18.60
C ARG A 494 -3.00 21.29 -18.41
N LEU A 495 -3.03 21.87 -17.21
CA LEU A 495 -3.84 23.03 -16.89
C LEU A 495 -3.17 24.34 -17.35
N PRO A 496 -3.90 25.46 -17.39
CA PRO A 496 -3.33 26.78 -17.64
C PRO A 496 -2.22 27.12 -16.63
N PRO A 497 -1.21 27.92 -17.02
CA PRO A 497 -0.12 28.25 -16.11
C PRO A 497 -0.59 29.17 -14.97
N PHE A 498 -0.19 28.80 -13.77
CA PHE A 498 -0.45 29.50 -12.52
C PHE A 498 0.61 30.57 -12.26
N PRO A 499 0.25 31.67 -11.58
CA PRO A 499 1.18 32.76 -11.28
C PRO A 499 2.28 32.34 -10.28
N SER A 500 2.03 31.34 -9.43
CA SER A 500 3.02 30.79 -8.51
C SER A 500 2.71 29.34 -8.14
N ARG A 501 3.72 28.63 -7.63
CA ARG A 501 3.60 27.28 -7.08
C ARG A 501 2.51 27.18 -6.01
N ALA A 502 2.42 28.14 -5.10
CA ALA A 502 1.40 28.14 -4.05
C ALA A 502 -0.05 28.16 -4.60
N HIS A 503 -0.30 28.87 -5.71
CA HIS A 503 -1.64 28.86 -6.34
C HIS A 503 -1.93 27.51 -7.01
N ALA A 504 -0.94 26.90 -7.67
CA ALA A 504 -1.07 25.56 -8.24
C ALA A 504 -1.30 24.49 -7.15
N GLU A 505 -0.62 24.60 -6.01
CA GLU A 505 -0.80 23.69 -4.86
C GLU A 505 -2.20 23.81 -4.26
N ALA A 506 -2.71 25.04 -4.06
CA ALA A 506 -4.07 25.27 -3.57
C ALA A 506 -5.15 24.74 -4.53
N TYR A 507 -4.93 24.88 -5.84
CA TYR A 507 -5.83 24.32 -6.84
C TYR A 507 -5.77 22.79 -6.88
N LEU A 508 -4.57 22.21 -6.78
CA LEU A 508 -4.40 20.75 -6.69
C LEU A 508 -5.06 20.19 -5.43
N GLU A 509 -5.00 20.88 -4.30
CA GLU A 509 -5.74 20.52 -3.08
C GLU A 509 -7.25 20.50 -3.33
N THR A 510 -7.78 21.51 -4.04
CA THR A 510 -9.19 21.58 -4.44
C THR A 510 -9.58 20.42 -5.38
N VAL A 511 -8.70 20.05 -6.33
CA VAL A 511 -8.89 18.88 -7.20
C VAL A 511 -8.89 17.58 -6.39
N ASN A 512 -7.99 17.43 -5.43
CA ASN A 512 -7.91 16.25 -4.57
C ASN A 512 -9.16 16.10 -3.67
N ASP A 513 -9.65 17.21 -3.10
CA ASP A 513 -10.92 17.24 -2.34
C ASP A 513 -12.10 16.85 -3.24
N TYR A 514 -12.13 17.36 -4.49
CA TYR A 514 -13.15 16.99 -5.46
C TYR A 514 -13.12 15.50 -5.82
N ILE A 515 -11.93 14.94 -6.07
CA ILE A 515 -11.76 13.49 -6.31
C ILE A 515 -12.25 12.68 -5.10
N SER A 516 -11.97 13.14 -3.88
CA SER A 516 -12.47 12.48 -2.66
C SER A 516 -13.99 12.48 -2.62
N LYS A 517 -14.62 13.64 -2.81
CA LYS A 517 -16.08 13.77 -2.76
C LYS A 517 -16.79 13.02 -3.88
N LEU A 518 -16.23 12.97 -5.09
CA LEU A 518 -16.74 12.12 -6.16
C LEU A 518 -16.71 10.64 -5.74
N ARG A 519 -15.60 10.17 -5.16
CA ARG A 519 -15.48 8.78 -4.69
C ARG A 519 -16.46 8.47 -3.55
N GLU A 520 -16.63 9.38 -2.59
CA GLU A 520 -17.61 9.28 -1.51
C GLU A 520 -19.04 9.22 -2.06
N ALA A 521 -19.32 9.94 -3.13
CA ALA A 521 -20.58 9.93 -3.87
C ALA A 521 -20.73 8.72 -4.81
N GLY A 522 -19.87 7.70 -4.72
CA GLY A 522 -19.96 6.50 -5.56
C GLY A 522 -19.55 6.71 -7.03
N CYS A 523 -18.86 7.81 -7.33
CA CYS A 523 -18.24 8.09 -8.62
C CYS A 523 -16.74 7.80 -8.56
N PRO A 524 -16.30 6.59 -8.95
CA PRO A 524 -14.88 6.27 -8.95
C PRO A 524 -14.17 7.12 -10.02
N VAL A 525 -12.99 7.63 -9.66
CA VAL A 525 -12.14 8.44 -10.55
C VAL A 525 -10.90 7.62 -10.88
N VAL A 526 -10.50 7.63 -12.16
CA VAL A 526 -9.22 7.07 -12.61
C VAL A 526 -8.08 7.62 -11.72
N PRO A 527 -7.12 6.79 -11.29
CA PRO A 527 -5.95 7.27 -10.54
C PRO A 527 -5.39 8.52 -11.20
N THR A 528 -5.22 9.56 -10.41
CA THR A 528 -4.82 10.89 -10.88
C THR A 528 -3.76 11.41 -9.95
N GLU A 529 -2.60 11.79 -10.49
CA GLU A 529 -1.50 12.36 -9.74
C GLU A 529 -1.22 13.79 -10.21
N GLY A 530 -1.12 14.73 -9.27
CA GLY A 530 -0.77 16.12 -9.54
C GLY A 530 0.74 16.32 -9.63
N ARG A 531 1.22 16.92 -10.72
CA ARG A 531 2.62 17.32 -10.90
C ARG A 531 2.74 18.79 -11.24
N ILE A 532 3.62 19.51 -10.55
CA ILE A 532 3.81 20.96 -10.72
C ILE A 532 5.23 21.21 -11.21
N THR A 533 5.35 21.87 -12.36
CA THR A 533 6.64 22.20 -12.98
C THR A 533 6.69 23.67 -13.39
N GLU A 534 7.89 24.25 -13.41
CA GLU A 534 8.10 25.63 -13.87
C GLU A 534 7.93 25.74 -15.39
N THR A 535 7.38 26.85 -15.86
CA THR A 535 7.25 27.13 -17.31
C THR A 535 8.36 28.05 -17.79
N ALA A 536 8.77 27.95 -19.06
CA ALA A 536 9.82 28.82 -19.60
C ALA A 536 9.40 30.30 -19.74
N GLN A 537 8.11 30.62 -19.53
CA GLN A 537 7.55 31.97 -19.65
C GLN A 537 7.36 32.65 -18.27
N GLY A 538 7.71 31.95 -17.18
CA GLY A 538 7.46 32.37 -15.81
C GLY A 538 6.11 31.87 -15.29
N GLY A 539 6.06 31.49 -14.00
CA GLY A 539 4.92 30.79 -13.39
C GLY A 539 5.12 29.27 -13.38
N VAL A 540 4.05 28.51 -13.11
CA VAL A 540 4.10 27.04 -13.04
C VAL A 540 2.94 26.40 -13.80
N ALA A 541 3.16 25.25 -14.42
CA ALA A 541 2.11 24.41 -14.98
C ALA A 541 1.74 23.31 -13.98
N LEU A 542 0.44 23.06 -13.81
CA LEU A 542 -0.09 21.90 -13.10
C LEU A 542 -0.50 20.85 -14.13
N TYR A 543 -0.03 19.64 -13.94
CA TYR A 543 -0.38 18.45 -14.69
C TYR A 543 -1.19 17.51 -13.80
N LEU A 544 -2.33 17.03 -14.31
CA LEU A 544 -3.03 15.89 -13.75
C LEU A 544 -2.68 14.68 -14.61
N CYS A 545 -1.77 13.84 -14.10
CA CYS A 545 -1.25 12.66 -14.76
C CYS A 545 -2.17 11.47 -14.48
N GLN A 546 -2.58 10.77 -15.54
CA GLN A 546 -3.46 9.60 -15.45
C GLN A 546 -2.89 8.44 -16.29
N PRO A 547 -3.19 7.18 -15.94
CA PRO A 547 -2.83 6.04 -16.77
C PRO A 547 -3.41 6.18 -18.18
N MET A 548 -2.67 5.70 -19.18
CA MET A 548 -3.19 5.69 -20.54
C MET A 548 -4.33 4.67 -20.66
N ALA A 549 -5.55 5.14 -20.93
CA ALA A 549 -6.67 4.28 -21.26
C ALA A 549 -6.49 3.69 -22.66
N LYS A 550 -6.78 2.39 -22.81
CA LYS A 550 -6.90 1.78 -24.15
C LYS A 550 -8.12 2.37 -24.85
N LYS A 551 -8.07 2.46 -26.18
CA LYS A 551 -9.18 3.04 -26.96
C LYS A 551 -10.49 2.32 -26.69
N GLU A 552 -10.46 1.00 -26.54
CA GLU A 552 -11.63 0.16 -26.32
C GLU A 552 -12.23 0.32 -24.91
N GLN A 553 -11.52 0.99 -24.00
CA GLN A 553 -11.98 1.28 -22.64
C GLN A 553 -12.68 2.64 -22.56
N LEU A 554 -12.47 3.55 -23.50
CA LEU A 554 -13.17 4.84 -23.50
C LEU A 554 -14.68 4.59 -23.73
N VAL A 555 -15.54 5.12 -22.86
CA VAL A 555 -16.98 4.85 -22.94
C VAL A 555 -17.56 5.30 -24.29
N SER A 556 -17.08 6.41 -24.85
CA SER A 556 -17.45 6.84 -26.21
C SER A 556 -17.22 5.73 -27.25
N ASN A 557 -16.06 5.08 -27.22
CA ASN A 557 -15.74 3.98 -28.13
C ASN A 557 -16.52 2.69 -27.82
N VAL A 558 -16.79 2.42 -26.53
CA VAL A 558 -17.65 1.29 -26.13
C VAL A 558 -19.06 1.45 -26.69
N LEU A 559 -19.64 2.65 -26.59
CA LEU A 559 -20.97 2.94 -27.14
C LEU A 559 -20.97 2.97 -28.67
N HIS A 560 -19.91 3.46 -29.31
CA HIS A 560 -19.78 3.37 -30.78
C HIS A 560 -19.77 1.92 -31.28
N ALA A 561 -19.19 0.99 -30.54
CA ALA A 561 -19.12 -0.43 -30.89
C ALA A 561 -20.39 -1.22 -30.52
N ALA A 562 -21.25 -0.66 -29.67
CA ALA A 562 -22.43 -1.33 -29.15
C ALA A 562 -23.71 -1.03 -29.97
N THR A 563 -24.70 -1.91 -29.83
CA THR A 563 -26.04 -1.65 -30.36
C THR A 563 -26.79 -0.72 -29.40
N PRO A 564 -27.41 0.38 -29.88
CA PRO A 564 -28.13 1.31 -29.02
C PRO A 564 -29.28 0.64 -28.27
N ASP A 565 -29.26 0.76 -26.94
CA ASP A 565 -30.25 0.18 -26.04
C ASP A 565 -30.38 1.03 -24.77
N ALA A 566 -31.62 1.30 -24.35
CA ALA A 566 -31.92 2.07 -23.14
C ALA A 566 -31.52 1.31 -21.87
N ASP A 567 -31.40 -0.02 -21.97
CA ASP A 567 -30.98 -0.89 -20.88
C ASP A 567 -29.47 -1.21 -20.95
N HIS A 568 -28.71 -0.54 -21.84
CA HIS A 568 -27.29 -0.81 -22.01
C HIS A 568 -26.51 -0.57 -20.71
N PRO A 569 -25.72 -1.55 -20.22
CA PRO A 569 -25.13 -1.52 -18.89
C PRO A 569 -24.17 -0.34 -18.68
N VAL A 570 -23.40 0.04 -19.71
CA VAL A 570 -22.44 1.15 -19.61
C VAL A 570 -23.14 2.50 -19.56
N LEU A 571 -24.22 2.68 -20.35
CA LEU A 571 -25.01 3.91 -20.36
C LEU A 571 -25.70 4.11 -19.01
N ASN A 572 -26.33 3.06 -18.49
CA ASN A 572 -26.98 3.10 -17.18
C ASN A 572 -25.97 3.32 -16.05
N ALA A 573 -24.78 2.72 -16.14
CA ALA A 573 -23.72 2.96 -15.17
C ALA A 573 -23.27 4.43 -15.17
N VAL A 574 -23.06 5.06 -16.33
CA VAL A 574 -22.76 6.51 -16.40
C VAL A 574 -23.86 7.32 -15.74
N LEU A 575 -25.12 7.10 -16.11
CA LEU A 575 -26.26 7.87 -15.62
C LEU A 575 -26.48 7.72 -14.10
N GLU A 576 -26.38 6.51 -13.55
CA GLU A 576 -26.49 6.29 -12.11
C GLU A 576 -25.30 6.90 -11.36
N THR A 577 -24.08 6.80 -11.90
CA THR A 577 -22.91 7.45 -11.31
C THR A 577 -23.05 8.97 -11.31
N THR A 578 -23.53 9.56 -12.40
CA THR A 578 -23.85 11.00 -12.49
C THR A 578 -24.87 11.42 -11.44
N LYS A 579 -25.96 10.68 -11.30
CA LYS A 579 -27.00 10.94 -10.29
C LYS A 579 -26.45 10.92 -8.88
N ASN A 580 -25.59 9.96 -8.55
CA ASN A 580 -25.01 9.88 -7.21
C ASN A 580 -24.03 11.03 -6.93
N ALA A 581 -23.31 11.49 -7.96
CA ALA A 581 -22.34 12.58 -7.87
C ALA A 581 -22.95 13.99 -7.79
N ILE A 582 -24.25 14.17 -8.04
CA ILE A 582 -24.89 15.49 -8.07
C ILE A 582 -25.65 15.79 -6.78
N ASN A 583 -25.28 16.90 -6.13
CA ASN A 583 -25.99 17.48 -5.00
C ASN A 583 -25.71 19.00 -4.90
N PRO A 584 -26.30 19.74 -3.95
CA PRO A 584 -26.10 21.20 -3.86
C PRO A 584 -24.63 21.67 -3.69
N GLN A 585 -23.73 20.78 -3.25
CA GLN A 585 -22.32 21.07 -2.99
C GLN A 585 -21.34 20.37 -3.95
N LEU A 586 -21.81 19.37 -4.71
CA LEU A 586 -20.98 18.58 -5.61
C LEU A 586 -21.68 18.45 -6.96
N GLY A 587 -20.97 18.80 -8.03
CA GLY A 587 -21.42 18.61 -9.40
C GLY A 587 -20.47 17.67 -10.14
N ILE A 588 -20.82 17.36 -11.38
CA ILE A 588 -19.96 16.57 -12.27
C ILE A 588 -20.18 17.03 -13.72
N ASP A 589 -19.17 16.83 -14.56
CA ASP A 589 -19.32 16.89 -16.03
C ASP A 589 -19.49 15.46 -16.56
N ALA A 590 -20.73 15.12 -16.90
CA ALA A 590 -21.14 13.77 -17.26
C ALA A 590 -20.98 13.43 -18.76
N GLN A 591 -20.33 14.26 -19.56
CA GLN A 591 -20.11 13.97 -20.99
C GLN A 591 -19.51 12.58 -21.22
N VAL A 592 -19.96 11.89 -22.26
CA VAL A 592 -19.60 10.48 -22.54
C VAL A 592 -18.10 10.31 -22.76
N SER A 593 -17.42 11.33 -23.28
CA SER A 593 -15.96 11.37 -23.45
C SER A 593 -15.16 11.39 -22.14
N ASN A 594 -15.81 11.68 -21.01
CA ASN A 594 -15.14 11.83 -19.72
C ASN A 594 -15.04 10.52 -18.93
N TRP A 595 -15.49 9.39 -19.49
CA TRP A 595 -15.57 8.11 -18.78
C TRP A 595 -14.73 7.00 -19.42
N VAL A 596 -14.18 6.11 -18.61
CA VAL A 596 -13.70 4.78 -19.03
C VAL A 596 -14.56 3.67 -18.44
N TRP A 597 -14.65 2.56 -19.16
CA TRP A 597 -15.23 1.30 -18.73
C TRP A 597 -14.13 0.28 -18.43
N LEU A 598 -13.96 -0.07 -17.15
CA LEU A 598 -12.93 -0.99 -16.65
C LEU A 598 -13.58 -1.99 -15.69
N ASP A 599 -13.39 -3.28 -15.97
CA ASP A 599 -13.82 -4.41 -15.11
C ASP A 599 -15.28 -4.30 -14.62
N GLY A 600 -16.18 -3.92 -15.51
CA GLY A 600 -17.60 -3.82 -15.19
C GLY A 600 -18.00 -2.52 -14.47
N LYS A 601 -17.13 -1.51 -14.42
CA LYS A 601 -17.39 -0.21 -13.76
C LYS A 601 -17.04 0.96 -14.68
N VAL A 602 -17.85 2.01 -14.61
CA VAL A 602 -17.49 3.33 -15.19
C VAL A 602 -16.58 4.06 -14.21
N MET A 603 -15.55 4.73 -14.71
CA MET A 603 -14.70 5.62 -13.93
C MET A 603 -14.55 6.96 -14.62
N GLN A 604 -14.64 8.03 -13.85
CA GLN A 604 -14.46 9.39 -14.34
C GLN A 604 -12.99 9.67 -14.59
N ILE A 605 -12.70 10.21 -15.76
CA ILE A 605 -11.36 10.62 -16.20
C ILE A 605 -11.21 12.12 -15.99
N ASP A 606 -12.26 12.94 -16.23
CA ASP A 606 -12.14 14.39 -16.08
C ASP A 606 -12.44 14.93 -14.68
N VAL A 607 -11.38 15.44 -14.05
CA VAL A 607 -11.36 16.09 -12.74
C VAL A 607 -10.60 17.41 -12.77
N SER A 608 -10.28 17.89 -13.98
CA SER A 608 -9.53 19.13 -14.17
C SER A 608 -10.29 20.37 -13.70
N THR A 609 -11.62 20.30 -13.68
CA THR A 609 -12.52 21.39 -13.27
C THR A 609 -13.31 20.93 -12.03
N PRO A 610 -12.82 21.17 -10.80
CA PRO A 610 -13.47 20.69 -9.59
C PRO A 610 -14.80 21.42 -9.34
N MET A 611 -15.90 20.74 -9.64
CA MET A 611 -17.27 21.26 -9.47
C MET A 611 -17.72 21.08 -8.01
N MET A 612 -17.27 21.98 -7.14
CA MET A 612 -17.69 22.03 -5.74
C MET A 612 -18.17 23.40 -5.29
N ARG A 613 -19.15 23.40 -4.38
CA ARG A 613 -19.66 24.59 -3.69
C ARG A 613 -19.52 24.47 -2.18
N THR A 614 -19.30 25.61 -1.54
CA THR A 614 -19.50 25.76 -0.09
C THR A 614 -20.96 25.51 0.29
N ALA A 615 -21.23 25.29 1.58
CA ALA A 615 -22.59 25.20 2.11
C ALA A 615 -23.45 26.46 1.83
N ALA A 616 -22.82 27.61 1.62
CA ALA A 616 -23.48 28.87 1.24
C ALA A 616 -23.73 29.00 -0.28
N GLY A 617 -23.44 27.96 -1.07
CA GLY A 617 -23.64 27.95 -2.53
C GLY A 617 -22.57 28.68 -3.34
N LYS A 618 -21.48 29.14 -2.70
CA LYS A 618 -20.35 29.77 -3.41
C LYS A 618 -19.44 28.71 -4.03
N GLU A 619 -19.13 28.87 -5.32
CA GLU A 619 -18.17 28.04 -6.07
C GLU A 619 -16.78 28.03 -5.42
N LEU A 620 -16.17 26.84 -5.34
CA LEU A 620 -14.78 26.64 -4.93
C LEU A 620 -13.81 26.63 -6.12
N LEU A 621 -14.32 26.46 -7.34
CA LEU A 621 -13.54 26.54 -8.57
C LEU A 621 -12.91 27.94 -8.73
N ASP A 622 -11.60 27.97 -8.94
CA ASP A 622 -10.91 29.21 -9.29
C ASP A 622 -11.20 29.61 -10.74
N LEU A 623 -12.17 30.52 -10.88
CA LEU A 623 -12.62 31.07 -12.15
C LEU A 623 -11.53 31.87 -12.89
N ASP A 624 -10.46 32.30 -12.21
CA ASP A 624 -9.42 33.10 -12.83
C ASP A 624 -8.57 32.25 -13.79
N ILE A 625 -8.37 30.98 -13.42
CA ILE A 625 -7.73 29.95 -14.25
C ILE A 625 -8.62 29.58 -15.43
N VAL A 626 -9.91 29.34 -15.18
CA VAL A 626 -10.89 28.97 -16.22
C VAL A 626 -11.00 30.05 -17.29
N LEU A 627 -10.94 31.33 -16.88
CA LEU A 627 -11.08 32.47 -17.78
C LEU A 627 -9.76 32.95 -18.40
N GLN A 628 -8.62 32.35 -18.03
CA GLN A 628 -7.30 32.73 -18.53
C GLN A 628 -7.14 32.61 -20.06
N PRO A 629 -7.75 31.63 -20.77
CA PRO A 629 -7.68 31.55 -22.23
C PRO A 629 -8.31 32.75 -22.96
N TYR A 630 -9.20 33.49 -22.30
CA TYR A 630 -9.98 34.58 -22.90
C TYR A 630 -9.26 35.94 -22.79
N PRO A 631 -9.57 36.90 -23.70
CA PRO A 631 -9.04 38.26 -23.64
C PRO A 631 -9.28 38.92 -22.29
N ALA A 632 -8.24 39.54 -21.72
CA ALA A 632 -8.29 40.14 -20.38
C ALA A 632 -9.46 41.12 -20.19
N ILE A 633 -9.82 41.88 -21.23
CA ILE A 633 -10.93 42.85 -21.20
C ILE A 633 -12.30 42.21 -21.02
N MET A 634 -12.47 40.94 -21.42
CA MET A 634 -13.74 40.21 -21.33
C MET A 634 -13.89 39.44 -20.02
N ARG A 635 -12.78 39.10 -19.33
CA ARG A 635 -12.80 38.24 -18.14
C ARG A 635 -13.73 38.73 -17.03
N PRO A 636 -13.79 40.04 -16.67
CA PRO A 636 -14.72 40.52 -15.65
C PRO A 636 -16.19 40.30 -16.03
N PHE A 637 -16.54 40.51 -17.30
CA PHE A 637 -17.88 40.28 -17.82
C PHE A 637 -18.23 38.78 -17.77
N LEU A 638 -17.34 37.92 -18.28
CA LEU A 638 -17.54 36.46 -18.27
C LEU A 638 -17.68 35.91 -16.84
N ARG A 639 -16.83 36.37 -15.92
CA ARG A 639 -16.88 35.98 -14.50
C ARG A 639 -18.20 36.34 -13.84
N ARG A 640 -18.72 37.53 -14.13
CA ARG A 640 -19.90 38.06 -13.44
C ARG A 640 -21.22 37.54 -14.00
N PHE A 641 -21.30 37.34 -15.32
CA PHE A 641 -22.58 37.10 -16.00
C PHE A 641 -22.69 35.76 -16.71
N VAL A 642 -21.57 35.12 -17.06
CA VAL A 642 -21.58 33.88 -17.88
C VAL A 642 -21.23 32.65 -17.03
N ALA A 643 -20.17 32.72 -16.22
CA ALA A 643 -19.71 31.58 -15.42
C ALA A 643 -20.75 31.04 -14.42
N PRO A 644 -21.52 31.85 -13.68
CA PRO A 644 -22.51 31.32 -12.74
C PRO A 644 -23.64 30.53 -13.40
N GLU A 645 -24.08 30.94 -14.60
CA GLU A 645 -25.11 30.24 -15.37
C GLU A 645 -24.59 28.92 -15.95
N LEU A 646 -23.37 28.92 -16.50
CA LEU A 646 -22.74 27.70 -17.01
C LEU A 646 -22.45 26.69 -15.90
N LEU A 647 -21.97 27.16 -14.74
CA LEU A 647 -21.66 26.24 -13.65
C LEU A 647 -22.91 25.64 -13.01
N LYS A 648 -24.05 26.31 -13.11
CA LYS A 648 -25.31 25.84 -12.52
C LYS A 648 -25.76 24.51 -13.10
N SER A 649 -25.54 24.26 -14.39
CA SER A 649 -25.96 22.99 -15.03
C SER A 649 -25.24 21.79 -14.44
N TYR A 650 -23.98 21.92 -14.01
CA TYR A 650 -23.20 20.80 -13.46
C TYR A 650 -23.70 20.30 -12.10
N TYR A 651 -24.50 21.10 -11.37
CA TYR A 651 -25.10 20.73 -10.08
C TYR A 651 -26.57 20.35 -10.19
N ASP A 652 -27.10 20.22 -11.41
CA ASP A 652 -28.47 19.81 -11.68
C ASP A 652 -28.47 18.53 -12.53
N LEU A 653 -29.18 17.50 -12.05
CA LEU A 653 -29.20 16.20 -12.72
C LEU A 653 -29.87 16.28 -14.08
N ARG A 654 -30.95 17.06 -14.21
CA ARG A 654 -31.68 17.19 -15.48
C ARG A 654 -30.81 17.86 -16.52
N GLU A 655 -30.16 18.97 -16.15
CA GLU A 655 -29.26 19.70 -17.05
C GLU A 655 -28.03 18.84 -17.44
N ASN A 656 -27.47 18.06 -16.52
CA ASN A 656 -26.41 17.08 -16.83
C ASN A 656 -26.87 16.02 -17.83
N CYS A 657 -28.09 15.50 -17.67
CA CYS A 657 -28.65 14.54 -18.62
C CYS A 657 -28.85 15.18 -20.00
N ILE A 658 -29.32 16.43 -20.08
CA ILE A 658 -29.43 17.17 -21.34
C ILE A 658 -28.06 17.35 -21.99
N ASP A 659 -27.03 17.70 -21.21
CA ASP A 659 -25.66 17.87 -21.72
C ASP A 659 -25.06 16.55 -22.23
N LEU A 660 -25.24 15.45 -21.49
CA LEU A 660 -24.84 14.11 -21.94
C LEU A 660 -25.52 13.73 -23.26
N LEU A 661 -26.82 13.99 -23.39
CA LEU A 661 -27.60 13.70 -24.61
C LEU A 661 -27.15 14.57 -25.79
N GLY A 662 -26.88 15.85 -25.56
CA GLY A 662 -26.30 16.75 -26.56
C GLY A 662 -24.89 16.31 -26.99
N ASN A 663 -24.08 15.83 -26.04
CA ASN A 663 -22.75 15.32 -26.29
C ASN A 663 -22.74 14.05 -27.16
N LEU A 664 -23.75 13.17 -27.06
CA LEU A 664 -23.88 12.02 -27.97
C LEU A 664 -23.96 12.43 -29.45
N ASN A 665 -24.66 13.54 -29.77
CA ASN A 665 -24.64 14.10 -31.13
C ASN A 665 -23.24 14.56 -31.53
N ARG A 666 -22.52 15.24 -30.63
CA ARG A 666 -21.18 15.77 -30.85
C ARG A 666 -20.15 14.65 -31.10
N GLU A 667 -20.30 13.53 -30.40
CA GLU A 667 -19.49 12.33 -30.61
C GLU A 667 -19.89 11.54 -31.87
N GLY A 668 -20.91 11.96 -32.62
CA GLY A 668 -21.35 11.26 -33.83
C GLY A 668 -22.17 10.00 -33.54
N MET A 669 -22.96 10.01 -32.45
CA MET A 669 -23.83 8.92 -32.01
C MET A 669 -25.32 9.31 -31.96
N PRO A 670 -25.93 9.89 -33.02
CA PRO A 670 -27.34 10.29 -33.00
C PRO A 670 -28.30 9.13 -32.74
N GLN A 671 -27.90 7.89 -33.08
CA GLN A 671 -28.66 6.67 -32.83
C GLN A 671 -28.83 6.34 -31.33
N TRP A 672 -27.96 6.88 -30.46
CA TRP A 672 -28.02 6.65 -29.01
C TRP A 672 -28.96 7.62 -28.29
N ILE A 673 -29.44 8.68 -28.96
CA ILE A 673 -30.22 9.74 -28.31
C ILE A 673 -31.54 9.21 -27.78
N GLU A 674 -32.31 8.48 -28.58
CA GLU A 674 -33.60 7.93 -28.11
C GLU A 674 -33.41 6.95 -26.93
N PRO A 675 -32.51 5.95 -27.01
CA PRO A 675 -32.17 5.09 -25.87
C PRO A 675 -31.73 5.85 -24.62
N ALA A 676 -30.82 6.81 -24.75
CA ALA A 676 -30.29 7.58 -23.64
C ALA A 676 -31.33 8.55 -23.07
N LEU A 677 -32.24 9.07 -23.89
CA LEU A 677 -33.36 9.91 -23.47
C LEU A 677 -34.31 9.10 -22.58
N ILE A 678 -34.67 7.88 -23.02
CA ILE A 678 -35.47 6.94 -22.22
C ILE A 678 -34.77 6.64 -20.90
N ALA A 679 -33.49 6.28 -20.94
CA ALA A 679 -32.71 5.94 -19.74
C ALA A 679 -32.61 7.12 -18.76
N SER A 680 -32.31 8.32 -19.25
CA SER A 680 -32.23 9.54 -18.44
C SER A 680 -33.57 9.89 -17.80
N ASN A 681 -34.66 9.80 -18.56
CA ASN A 681 -36.00 10.11 -18.08
C ASN A 681 -36.49 9.17 -16.97
N ARG A 682 -35.96 7.94 -16.88
CA ARG A 682 -36.22 7.03 -15.73
C ARG A 682 -35.63 7.55 -14.42
N LEU A 683 -34.60 8.40 -14.47
CA LEU A 683 -33.95 8.98 -13.29
C LEU A 683 -34.61 10.27 -12.82
N LEU A 684 -35.41 10.90 -13.68
CA LEU A 684 -36.03 12.20 -13.44
C LEU A 684 -37.47 12.05 -12.97
N PRO A 685 -37.98 12.97 -12.12
CA PRO A 685 -39.39 12.99 -11.76
C PRO A 685 -40.27 13.34 -12.98
N ALA A 686 -41.56 13.02 -12.88
CA ALA A 686 -42.50 13.12 -14.01
C ALA A 686 -42.71 14.55 -14.54
N ASP A 687 -42.49 15.56 -13.72
CA ASP A 687 -42.58 16.99 -14.04
C ASP A 687 -41.27 17.59 -14.59
N ALA A 688 -40.18 16.82 -14.58
CA ALA A 688 -38.86 17.25 -15.04
C ALA A 688 -38.32 16.44 -16.23
N GLN A 689 -39.19 15.71 -16.92
CA GLN A 689 -38.83 14.90 -18.09
C GLN A 689 -38.19 15.77 -19.18
N ILE A 690 -37.23 15.19 -19.89
CA ILE A 690 -36.52 15.80 -21.01
C ILE A 690 -37.27 15.41 -22.29
N THR A 691 -37.47 16.36 -23.21
CA THR A 691 -38.01 16.10 -24.54
C THR A 691 -36.92 16.05 -25.61
N ARG A 692 -37.23 15.47 -26.76
CA ARG A 692 -36.29 15.40 -27.89
C ARG A 692 -35.96 16.79 -28.42
N GLU A 693 -36.93 17.70 -28.44
CA GLU A 693 -36.75 19.08 -28.86
C GLU A 693 -35.72 19.81 -27.97
N GLU A 694 -35.78 19.60 -26.65
CA GLU A 694 -34.84 20.20 -25.70
C GLU A 694 -33.41 19.72 -25.93
N VAL A 695 -33.21 18.43 -26.22
CA VAL A 695 -31.90 17.87 -26.57
C VAL A 695 -31.34 18.48 -27.86
N ASP A 696 -32.18 18.59 -28.89
CA ASP A 696 -31.77 19.15 -30.18
C ASP A 696 -31.47 20.66 -30.07
N GLU A 697 -32.20 21.40 -29.23
CA GLU A 697 -31.93 22.81 -28.91
C GLU A 697 -30.62 22.98 -28.12
N ALA A 698 -30.39 22.14 -27.10
CA ALA A 698 -29.16 22.14 -26.32
C ALA A 698 -27.93 21.89 -27.20
N TYR A 699 -27.99 20.89 -28.08
CA TYR A 699 -26.93 20.60 -29.05
C TYR A 699 -26.64 21.78 -29.98
N LYS A 700 -27.66 22.43 -30.55
CA LYS A 700 -27.48 23.60 -31.43
C LYS A 700 -26.86 24.79 -30.68
N LYS A 701 -27.28 25.01 -29.44
CA LYS A 701 -26.77 26.08 -28.57
C LYS A 701 -25.32 25.85 -28.18
N ASP A 702 -24.96 24.61 -27.83
CA ASP A 702 -23.58 24.23 -27.48
C ASP A 702 -22.63 24.38 -28.68
N ALA A 703 -22.99 23.82 -29.85
CA ALA A 703 -22.18 23.91 -31.06
C ALA A 703 -21.91 25.37 -31.50
N GLY A 704 -22.91 26.24 -31.40
CA GLY A 704 -22.77 27.67 -31.69
C GLY A 704 -21.89 28.41 -30.67
N SER A 705 -21.95 28.01 -29.40
CA SER A 705 -21.18 28.61 -28.31
C SER A 705 -19.71 28.20 -28.38
N TYR A 706 -19.43 26.94 -28.70
CA TYR A 706 -18.07 26.41 -28.84
C TYR A 706 -17.29 27.08 -29.98
N GLU A 707 -17.90 27.21 -31.18
CA GLU A 707 -17.27 27.88 -32.33
C GLU A 707 -16.96 29.36 -32.00
N PHE A 708 -17.86 30.04 -31.29
CA PHE A 708 -17.63 31.41 -30.84
C PHE A 708 -16.48 31.49 -29.82
N ILE A 709 -16.46 30.61 -28.82
CA ILE A 709 -15.39 30.52 -27.81
C ILE A 709 -14.04 30.24 -28.47
N TYR A 710 -13.99 29.31 -29.42
CA TYR A 710 -12.77 28.97 -30.14
C TYR A 710 -12.23 30.18 -30.94
N ARG A 711 -13.09 30.94 -31.62
CA ARG A 711 -12.70 32.19 -32.29
C ARG A 711 -12.15 33.23 -31.32
N LEU A 712 -12.73 33.37 -30.14
CA LEU A 712 -12.19 34.27 -29.11
C LEU A 712 -10.80 33.85 -28.63
N LYS A 713 -10.56 32.55 -28.43
CA LYS A 713 -9.24 32.00 -28.10
C LYS A 713 -8.23 32.30 -29.21
N LEU A 714 -8.61 32.14 -30.49
CA LEU A 714 -7.77 32.50 -31.64
C LEU A 714 -7.43 33.99 -31.70
N VAL A 715 -8.40 34.87 -31.44
CA VAL A 715 -8.17 36.32 -31.37
C VAL A 715 -7.20 36.67 -30.23
N ASN A 716 -7.36 36.03 -29.06
CA ASN A 716 -6.45 36.25 -27.94
C ASN A 716 -5.03 35.74 -28.25
N ALA A 717 -4.91 34.57 -28.88
CA ALA A 717 -3.63 34.01 -29.34
C ALA A 717 -2.94 34.94 -30.34
N TRP A 718 -3.71 35.45 -31.31
CA TRP A 718 -3.23 36.44 -32.28
C TRP A 718 -2.76 37.72 -31.59
N TRP A 719 -3.53 38.23 -30.61
CA TRP A 719 -3.19 39.45 -29.87
C TRP A 719 -1.91 39.29 -29.06
N MET A 720 -1.76 38.17 -28.33
CA MET A 720 -0.56 37.88 -27.55
C MET A 720 0.68 37.75 -28.45
N ARG A 721 0.56 37.02 -29.57
CA ARG A 721 1.67 36.79 -30.51
C ARG A 721 2.08 38.07 -31.25
N ASN A 722 1.13 38.81 -31.81
CA ASN A 722 1.43 39.90 -32.74
C ASN A 722 1.54 41.27 -32.06
N VAL A 723 0.85 41.50 -30.94
CA VAL A 723 0.85 42.80 -30.25
C VAL A 723 1.70 42.74 -28.97
N ARG A 724 1.48 41.75 -28.09
CA ARG A 724 2.28 41.63 -26.85
C ARG A 724 3.65 40.99 -27.07
N ARG A 725 3.87 40.35 -28.23
CA ARG A 725 5.08 39.58 -28.56
C ARG A 725 5.42 38.52 -27.51
N THR A 726 4.38 37.92 -26.93
CA THR A 726 4.48 36.83 -25.94
C THR A 726 3.90 35.54 -26.53
N VAL A 727 4.43 34.39 -26.13
CA VAL A 727 3.88 33.09 -26.51
C VAL A 727 2.47 32.93 -25.91
N TYR A 728 1.54 32.40 -26.69
CA TYR A 728 0.21 32.07 -26.16
C TYR A 728 0.32 30.76 -25.37
N PRO A 729 -0.02 30.72 -24.08
CA PRO A 729 0.35 29.60 -23.20
C PRO A 729 -0.55 28.36 -23.34
N PHE A 730 -1.46 28.34 -24.33
CA PHE A 730 -2.44 27.28 -24.55
C PHE A 730 -2.24 26.63 -25.91
N ILE A 731 -2.29 25.30 -25.93
CA ILE A 731 -2.33 24.54 -27.18
C ILE A 731 -3.75 24.67 -27.75
N LEU A 732 -3.86 25.23 -28.95
CA LEU A 732 -5.11 25.26 -29.71
C LEU A 732 -5.05 24.18 -30.79
N SER A 733 -5.77 23.08 -30.61
CA SER A 733 -5.94 22.11 -31.69
C SER A 733 -6.77 22.73 -32.81
N LYS A 734 -6.50 22.38 -34.07
CA LYS A 734 -7.41 22.73 -35.17
C LYS A 734 -8.74 22.01 -34.89
N PRO A 735 -9.90 22.65 -35.09
CA PRO A 735 -11.17 21.95 -34.98
C PRO A 735 -11.10 20.76 -35.95
N GLU A 736 -11.27 19.54 -35.44
CA GLU A 736 -11.45 18.40 -36.34
C GLU A 736 -12.65 18.72 -37.21
N LYS A 737 -12.48 18.72 -38.53
CA LYS A 737 -13.63 18.66 -39.44
C LYS A 737 -14.25 17.28 -39.22
N ARG A 738 -15.19 17.17 -38.29
CA ARG A 738 -16.11 16.04 -38.19
C ARG A 738 -17.45 16.42 -38.77
#